data_AF-F6HJA9-F1
#
_entry.id   AF-F6HJA9-F1
#
_cell.length_a   1.000
_cell.length_b   1.000
_cell.length_c   1.000
_cell.angle_alpha   90.00
_cell.angle_beta   90.00
_cell.angle_gamma   90.00
#
_symmetry.space_group_name_H-M   'P 1'
#
loop_
_entity.id
_entity.type
_entity.pdbx_description
1 polymer ?
#
loop_
_entity_poly.entity_id
_entity_poly.type
_entity_poly.pdbx_seq_one_letter_code
_entity_poly.pdbx_strand_id
1 'polypeptide(L)'
;MPRYPWTDGPEYITQCPIPPGSKFSQKIILSSEEGTLWWHAHSDWTRATVHGAIIVYPNNGAKYPFPKPNAEVPIILGEWWKSDVNAVLNEALVTGVDPNVSDSFLINGQPGDLHPCSNQEVLFFSIAKHKMIVVGIDGSYTKPLTRDYIIISPGQTFDVLLEANQCPDHYYMAARVYSIALVGNYDNTTTTAIVQYRGYYTPSSPPSLPYLPGYNDTNASVHFMGSLRSLWDAEHPCNVPLSMNTKLIYTISMNTFPCANNSCAGPNGTRFAASINNISFQSPRIDILKAYYYNINGVYGDKFPSIPQVVFDFTSEYPPLEYETPRNGTKVRMLEYNSTVEIVFQGTNLVAGTHHPMHLHGYSFYVVGWGLGNFDKNRDPLRYNLVDPPLQNTITVLKNGWTAIRFKASNPASINTFKNSSTHVKEKISRAIRNSKKIEGVVFRTREDQAVIPEKMWLITKMKLLQILVFLLFGGGIHCQASIHRHTFVVKEALYTRLCSTKNILTVNGRFPGPTIYAKKGEIITVDIYNRGKENVTIHWHGVKMPRYPWTDGPEYITQCPIQPGSKFSQKIILSSEEGTLWWHAHSDWTRATVHGAIIVYPKNGTKYPFPKPNVEVPIILGEWWKSDVNAVRDEGLATGADPNISDSFLINGQPGDLHPCSKSGTFKLTVDHGKTYLLRIINAALQEALFFSIAKHKMTVVGTDGSYTKPLTRDYIIISPGQTFDVILEANQRPNHYYMAARVYSVAPLGNYDNTTTTAIVQYKGYYTSSLPPSLPHLPGYNDTNATVHFTGRLRSLGDAEHPCNVPLSMSTKLIYIISMNTFPCADNSCTGPNGTQFSASINNISFQSPTIDILKAYYYNISGVYGDKFPSIPKMVYDFTSEYPPLEYQMSRKGTEVRVLEYNSTVEIVFQGTNLVAGTHHPMHLHGYDFYVVGWGFGNFDKKRDPLRYNLVDPPIQNTIFVPMNGWVAVRFKASNPGVWFMHCHLERHLTWGMDTVFIVKNGKHPEAQMLPPPSDMPPC
;
A
#
# COMPACT_ATOMS: atom_id res chain seq x y z
N MET A 1 9.86 0.22 -32.13
CA MET A 1 9.28 1.60 -32.02
C MET A 1 9.99 2.66 -32.88
N PRO A 2 9.69 2.80 -34.19
CA PRO A 2 10.22 3.92 -34.98
C PRO A 2 9.49 5.26 -34.68
N ARG A 3 10.25 6.36 -34.56
CA ARG A 3 9.78 7.77 -34.52
C ARG A 3 9.04 8.28 -33.27
N TYR A 4 8.85 7.47 -32.22
CA TYR A 4 8.26 7.91 -30.94
C TYR A 4 9.19 7.56 -29.75
N PRO A 5 10.33 8.26 -29.56
CA PRO A 5 11.27 7.95 -28.48
C PRO A 5 10.72 8.22 -27.07
N TRP A 6 9.63 8.97 -26.95
CA TRP A 6 8.98 9.32 -25.68
C TRP A 6 8.19 8.17 -25.02
N THR A 7 7.99 7.04 -25.70
CA THR A 7 7.23 5.89 -25.18
C THR A 7 8.10 4.71 -24.74
N ASP A 8 9.42 4.84 -24.87
CA ASP A 8 10.40 3.78 -24.59
C ASP A 8 10.51 3.43 -23.09
N GLY A 9 10.45 4.43 -22.19
CA GLY A 9 10.25 4.19 -20.75
C GLY A 9 11.40 4.51 -19.77
N PRO A 10 12.69 4.45 -20.13
CA PRO A 10 13.82 4.67 -19.21
C PRO A 10 13.80 6.02 -18.47
N GLU A 11 13.88 5.92 -17.14
CA GLU A 11 13.89 7.04 -16.20
C GLU A 11 15.07 7.98 -16.45
N TYR A 12 14.82 9.30 -16.46
CA TYR A 12 15.81 10.36 -16.74
C TYR A 12 16.48 10.31 -18.13
N ILE A 13 16.14 9.35 -18.99
CA ILE A 13 16.61 9.29 -20.38
C ILE A 13 15.51 9.76 -21.33
N THR A 14 14.38 9.06 -21.37
CA THR A 14 13.28 9.33 -22.31
C THR A 14 12.06 9.96 -21.64
N GLN A 15 11.82 9.65 -20.37
CA GLN A 15 10.73 10.21 -19.57
C GLN A 15 11.05 10.23 -18.06
N CYS A 16 10.39 11.11 -17.31
CA CYS A 16 10.35 11.04 -15.85
C CYS A 16 9.57 9.79 -15.38
N PRO A 17 9.70 9.35 -14.11
CA PRO A 17 8.79 8.38 -13.52
C PRO A 17 7.33 8.75 -13.72
N ILE A 18 6.50 7.75 -13.98
CA ILE A 18 5.05 7.90 -13.96
C ILE A 18 4.63 8.07 -12.49
N PRO A 19 4.13 9.25 -12.05
CA PRO A 19 3.76 9.42 -10.64
C PRO A 19 2.62 8.46 -10.26
N PRO A 20 2.66 7.79 -9.11
CA PRO A 20 1.55 6.97 -8.65
C PRO A 20 0.23 7.73 -8.64
N GLY A 21 -0.88 7.07 -9.00
CA GLY A 21 -2.17 7.73 -9.19
C GLY A 21 -2.33 8.54 -10.49
N SER A 22 -1.24 8.83 -11.22
CA SER A 22 -1.33 9.40 -12.57
C SER A 22 -1.68 8.33 -13.61
N LYS A 23 -2.31 8.76 -14.71
CA LYS A 23 -2.61 7.91 -15.86
C LYS A 23 -1.71 8.29 -17.02
N PHE A 24 -0.77 7.42 -17.36
CA PHE A 24 0.02 7.50 -18.58
C PHE A 24 -0.49 6.50 -19.61
N SER A 25 -0.29 6.76 -20.91
CA SER A 25 -0.74 5.86 -21.98
C SER A 25 0.32 5.83 -23.07
N GLN A 26 1.03 4.70 -23.17
CA GLN A 26 2.02 4.46 -24.21
C GLN A 26 1.34 3.89 -25.45
N LYS A 27 1.79 4.32 -26.62
CA LYS A 27 1.41 3.73 -27.91
C LYS A 27 2.56 2.84 -28.38
N ILE A 28 2.38 1.53 -28.29
CA ILE A 28 3.32 0.56 -28.86
C ILE A 28 3.13 0.53 -30.37
N ILE A 29 4.22 0.64 -31.12
CA ILE A 29 4.25 0.52 -32.57
C ILE A 29 5.25 -0.58 -32.91
N LEU A 30 4.70 -1.73 -33.27
CA LEU A 30 5.40 -2.86 -33.88
C LEU A 30 5.53 -2.57 -35.39
N SER A 31 6.68 -2.91 -35.95
CA SER A 31 7.10 -2.55 -37.30
C SER A 31 7.68 -3.73 -38.10
N SER A 32 8.45 -4.58 -37.44
CA SER A 32 9.09 -5.78 -38.01
C SER A 32 9.43 -6.83 -36.95
N GLU A 33 9.00 -6.61 -35.71
CA GLU A 33 9.23 -7.49 -34.57
C GLU A 33 8.18 -8.62 -34.58
N GLU A 34 8.61 -9.89 -34.51
CA GLU A 34 7.74 -11.09 -34.55
C GLU A 34 8.24 -12.15 -33.55
N GLY A 35 7.33 -12.85 -32.86
CA GLY A 35 7.68 -13.71 -31.72
C GLY A 35 7.56 -12.99 -30.36
N THR A 36 8.31 -13.44 -29.36
CA THR A 36 8.21 -12.90 -27.99
C THR A 36 9.11 -11.68 -27.75
N LEU A 37 8.55 -10.68 -27.10
CA LEU A 37 9.20 -9.52 -26.48
C LEU A 37 8.81 -9.44 -24.99
N TRP A 38 9.46 -8.57 -24.22
CA TRP A 38 9.10 -8.29 -22.82
C TRP A 38 8.97 -6.79 -22.54
N TRP A 39 8.23 -6.46 -21.48
CA TRP A 39 8.10 -5.11 -20.93
C TRP A 39 8.41 -5.12 -19.44
N HIS A 40 9.02 -4.05 -18.94
CA HIS A 40 9.36 -3.91 -17.52
C HIS A 40 9.43 -2.44 -17.09
N ALA A 41 9.33 -2.19 -15.79
CA ALA A 41 9.53 -0.87 -15.22
C ALA A 41 11.03 -0.52 -15.09
N HIS A 42 11.39 0.72 -15.43
CA HIS A 42 12.77 1.24 -15.36
C HIS A 42 13.06 2.09 -14.10
N SER A 43 12.13 2.15 -13.16
CA SER A 43 12.28 3.01 -11.97
C SER A 43 12.82 2.21 -10.79
N ASP A 44 13.97 2.61 -10.27
CA ASP A 44 14.71 1.90 -9.22
C ASP A 44 14.80 0.38 -9.51
N TRP A 45 14.47 -0.48 -8.55
CA TRP A 45 14.45 -1.95 -8.72
C TRP A 45 13.05 -2.52 -9.01
N THR A 46 12.08 -1.66 -9.38
CA THR A 46 10.69 -2.09 -9.64
C THR A 46 10.54 -3.07 -10.81
N ARG A 47 11.56 -3.22 -11.67
CA ARG A 47 11.63 -4.30 -12.68
C ARG A 47 11.41 -5.70 -12.09
N ALA A 48 11.78 -5.93 -10.83
CA ALA A 48 11.61 -7.23 -10.16
C ALA A 48 10.12 -7.58 -9.92
N THR A 49 9.23 -6.60 -9.85
CA THR A 49 7.81 -6.80 -9.52
C THR A 49 6.84 -6.25 -10.57
N VAL A 50 7.31 -5.45 -11.53
CA VAL A 50 6.52 -4.81 -12.59
C VAL A 50 7.13 -5.14 -13.95
N HIS A 51 6.73 -6.30 -14.50
CA HIS A 51 7.15 -6.80 -15.81
C HIS A 51 6.12 -7.74 -16.44
N GLY A 52 6.30 -8.10 -17.71
CA GLY A 52 5.53 -9.12 -18.40
C GLY A 52 5.98 -9.35 -19.85
N ALA A 53 5.32 -10.26 -20.56
CA ALA A 53 5.60 -10.57 -21.96
C ALA A 53 4.67 -9.82 -22.93
N ILE A 54 5.15 -9.63 -24.17
CA ILE A 54 4.38 -9.20 -25.35
C ILE A 54 4.61 -10.26 -26.42
N ILE A 55 3.57 -11.00 -26.80
CA ILE A 55 3.65 -12.01 -27.86
C ILE A 55 3.15 -11.38 -29.16
N VAL A 56 3.99 -11.36 -30.20
CA VAL A 56 3.66 -10.82 -31.53
C VAL A 56 3.47 -11.97 -32.51
N TYR A 57 2.22 -12.22 -32.87
CA TYR A 57 1.84 -13.24 -33.85
C TYR A 57 2.12 -12.78 -35.29
N PRO A 58 2.42 -13.69 -36.23
CA PRO A 58 2.48 -13.39 -37.66
C PRO A 58 1.21 -12.69 -38.15
N ASN A 59 1.36 -11.72 -39.06
CA ASN A 59 0.24 -10.99 -39.65
C ASN A 59 -0.74 -11.93 -40.38
N ASN A 60 -2.03 -11.60 -40.40
CA ASN A 60 -3.09 -12.42 -41.02
C ASN A 60 -2.76 -12.81 -42.49
N GLY A 61 -2.30 -14.04 -42.69
CA GLY A 61 -1.91 -14.60 -43.99
C GLY A 61 -0.47 -15.12 -44.03
N ALA A 62 0.42 -14.59 -43.19
CA ALA A 62 1.77 -15.12 -43.00
C ALA A 62 1.72 -16.46 -42.26
N LYS A 63 2.64 -17.36 -42.60
CA LYS A 63 2.82 -18.65 -41.90
C LYS A 63 3.99 -18.53 -40.94
N TYR A 64 3.93 -19.29 -39.85
CA TYR A 64 5.12 -19.52 -39.03
C TYR A 64 6.21 -20.18 -39.92
N PRO A 65 7.49 -19.79 -39.78
CA PRO A 65 8.59 -20.42 -40.52
C PRO A 65 8.97 -21.82 -39.98
N PHE A 66 8.22 -22.31 -39.00
CA PHE A 66 8.29 -23.61 -38.35
C PHE A 66 6.86 -24.17 -38.18
N PRO A 67 6.66 -25.45 -37.80
CA PRO A 67 5.34 -26.01 -37.57
C PRO A 67 4.53 -25.16 -36.58
N LYS A 68 3.34 -24.70 -36.99
CA LYS A 68 2.47 -23.88 -36.15
C LYS A 68 2.16 -24.61 -34.84
N PRO A 69 2.45 -24.02 -33.67
CA PRO A 69 2.21 -24.67 -32.39
C PRO A 69 0.71 -24.88 -32.12
N ASN A 70 0.36 -25.95 -31.41
CA ASN A 70 -1.01 -26.22 -30.97
C ASN A 70 -1.46 -25.33 -29.80
N ALA A 71 -0.51 -24.82 -29.03
CA ALA A 71 -0.70 -23.86 -27.95
C ALA A 71 0.61 -23.08 -27.74
N GLU A 72 0.49 -21.81 -27.35
CA GLU A 72 1.61 -20.96 -26.94
C GLU A 72 1.40 -20.56 -25.47
N VAL A 73 2.48 -20.59 -24.67
CA VAL A 73 2.43 -20.34 -23.22
C VAL A 73 3.63 -19.49 -22.83
N PRO A 74 3.44 -18.29 -22.25
CA PRO A 74 4.55 -17.50 -21.73
C PRO A 74 5.16 -18.17 -20.50
N ILE A 75 6.49 -18.27 -20.49
CA ILE A 75 7.29 -18.69 -19.34
C ILE A 75 8.17 -17.51 -18.95
N ILE A 76 7.87 -16.90 -17.80
CA ILE A 76 8.60 -15.78 -17.23
C ILE A 76 9.49 -16.32 -16.12
N LEU A 77 10.81 -16.15 -16.28
CA LEU A 77 11.79 -16.38 -15.22
C LEU A 77 12.00 -15.06 -14.48
N GLY A 78 11.96 -15.11 -13.15
CA GLY A 78 12.09 -13.92 -12.30
C GLY A 78 12.58 -14.24 -10.90
N GLU A 79 12.64 -13.24 -10.04
CA GLU A 79 13.18 -13.35 -8.67
C GLU A 79 12.14 -13.03 -7.62
N TRP A 80 12.24 -13.70 -6.48
CA TRP A 80 11.51 -13.39 -5.27
C TRP A 80 12.42 -12.68 -4.28
N TRP A 81 11.86 -11.70 -3.59
CA TRP A 81 12.52 -10.94 -2.54
C TRP A 81 11.53 -10.83 -1.37
N LYS A 82 11.90 -11.31 -0.18
CA LYS A 82 11.10 -11.16 1.05
C LYS A 82 11.10 -9.70 1.51
N SER A 83 12.24 -9.03 1.35
CA SER A 83 12.41 -7.59 1.57
C SER A 83 11.89 -6.78 0.38
N ASP A 84 11.47 -5.53 0.61
CA ASP A 84 11.18 -4.60 -0.48
C ASP A 84 12.46 -4.39 -1.31
N VAL A 85 12.39 -4.68 -2.61
CA VAL A 85 13.54 -4.55 -3.54
C VAL A 85 14.12 -3.13 -3.58
N ASN A 86 13.31 -2.10 -3.30
CA ASN A 86 13.80 -0.74 -3.20
C ASN A 86 14.44 -0.47 -1.82
N ALA A 87 14.04 -1.18 -0.76
CA ALA A 87 14.76 -1.14 0.51
C ALA A 87 16.11 -1.83 0.39
N VAL A 88 16.20 -2.98 -0.29
CA VAL A 88 17.46 -3.67 -0.60
C VAL A 88 18.40 -2.77 -1.45
N LEU A 89 17.86 -2.10 -2.48
CA LEU A 89 18.62 -1.11 -3.24
C LEU A 89 19.11 0.05 -2.37
N ASN A 90 18.25 0.61 -1.51
CA ASN A 90 18.64 1.71 -0.62
C ASN A 90 19.69 1.27 0.42
N GLU A 91 19.58 0.05 0.96
CA GLU A 91 20.56 -0.56 1.85
C GLU A 91 21.92 -0.66 1.16
N ALA A 92 21.98 -1.21 -0.05
CA ALA A 92 23.21 -1.29 -0.85
C ALA A 92 23.80 0.10 -1.17
N LEU A 93 22.97 1.08 -1.52
CA LEU A 93 23.40 2.46 -1.79
C LEU A 93 23.93 3.20 -0.55
N VAL A 94 23.46 2.86 0.65
CA VAL A 94 23.88 3.44 1.93
C VAL A 94 25.13 2.74 2.48
N THR A 95 25.14 1.42 2.51
CA THR A 95 26.22 0.58 3.06
C THR A 95 27.42 0.47 2.12
N GLY A 96 27.18 0.56 0.80
CA GLY A 96 28.19 0.41 -0.24
C GLY A 96 28.55 -1.03 -0.62
N VAL A 97 27.90 -2.04 -0.03
CA VAL A 97 28.05 -3.44 -0.45
C VAL A 97 27.13 -3.78 -1.62
N ASP A 98 27.42 -4.90 -2.26
CA ASP A 98 26.52 -5.56 -3.20
C ASP A 98 25.20 -5.88 -2.46
N PRO A 99 24.01 -5.61 -3.03
CA PRO A 99 22.74 -5.95 -2.40
C PRO A 99 22.65 -7.43 -2.03
N ASN A 100 21.86 -7.72 -0.99
CA ASN A 100 21.64 -9.08 -0.50
C ASN A 100 21.18 -10.04 -1.62
N VAL A 101 21.44 -11.33 -1.43
CA VAL A 101 20.99 -12.42 -2.30
C VAL A 101 19.44 -12.43 -2.36
N SER A 102 18.85 -12.67 -3.54
CA SER A 102 17.39 -12.83 -3.66
C SER A 102 16.91 -14.09 -2.93
N ASP A 103 15.63 -14.14 -2.57
CA ASP A 103 15.11 -15.24 -1.75
C ASP A 103 14.76 -16.49 -2.55
N SER A 104 14.54 -16.41 -3.87
CA SER A 104 14.20 -17.56 -4.74
C SER A 104 14.09 -17.18 -6.22
N PHE A 105 14.38 -18.11 -7.13
CA PHE A 105 14.01 -18.00 -8.54
C PHE A 105 12.60 -18.52 -8.79
N LEU A 106 11.84 -17.76 -9.57
CA LEU A 106 10.44 -17.99 -9.89
C LEU A 106 10.28 -18.43 -11.34
N ILE A 107 9.40 -19.39 -11.57
CA ILE A 107 8.83 -19.65 -12.90
C ILE A 107 7.36 -19.21 -12.85
N ASN A 108 6.98 -18.26 -13.70
CA ASN A 108 5.65 -17.64 -13.73
C ASN A 108 5.17 -17.13 -12.35
N GLY A 109 6.10 -16.55 -11.57
CA GLY A 109 5.81 -15.97 -10.27
C GLY A 109 5.58 -17.00 -9.15
N GLN A 110 5.94 -18.27 -9.35
CA GLN A 110 5.88 -19.31 -8.32
C GLN A 110 7.28 -19.88 -8.00
N PRO A 111 7.62 -20.05 -6.71
CA PRO A 111 8.81 -20.76 -6.26
C PRO A 111 8.60 -22.29 -6.43
N GLY A 112 9.61 -23.01 -6.92
CA GLY A 112 9.51 -24.44 -7.23
C GLY A 112 9.53 -25.38 -6.01
N ASP A 113 9.24 -26.67 -6.22
CA ASP A 113 9.11 -27.68 -5.13
C ASP A 113 10.43 -27.97 -4.39
N LEU A 114 11.57 -27.42 -4.84
CA LEU A 114 12.93 -27.73 -4.38
C LEU A 114 13.70 -26.45 -3.99
N HIS A 115 13.42 -25.88 -2.81
CA HIS A 115 14.14 -24.69 -2.29
C HIS A 115 15.24 -25.01 -1.29
N PRO A 116 16.43 -24.37 -1.42
CA PRO A 116 16.66 -23.01 -0.88
C PRO A 116 16.80 -21.83 -1.90
N CYS A 117 17.48 -20.72 -1.51
CA CYS A 117 17.37 -19.31 -1.99
C CYS A 117 18.44 -18.86 -3.02
N SER A 118 18.22 -17.81 -3.84
CA SER A 118 18.96 -17.59 -5.12
C SER A 118 19.51 -16.19 -5.53
N ASN A 119 20.40 -16.10 -6.54
CA ASN A 119 21.11 -14.86 -6.94
C ASN A 119 20.85 -14.32 -8.36
N GLN A 120 21.08 -13.01 -8.58
CA GLN A 120 20.89 -12.27 -9.84
C GLN A 120 21.88 -12.64 -10.97
N GLU A 121 21.60 -13.70 -11.73
CA GLU A 121 22.49 -14.13 -12.83
C GLU A 121 21.77 -14.77 -14.04
N VAL A 122 22.55 -15.10 -15.06
CA VAL A 122 22.12 -15.80 -16.28
C VAL A 122 21.64 -17.21 -15.93
N LEU A 123 20.62 -17.74 -16.61
CA LEU A 123 20.02 -19.04 -16.30
C LEU A 123 20.22 -20.07 -17.41
N PHE A 124 20.65 -21.28 -17.04
CA PHE A 124 20.40 -22.48 -17.83
C PHE A 124 18.95 -22.95 -17.58
N PHE A 125 18.19 -23.21 -18.64
CA PHE A 125 16.83 -23.76 -18.57
C PHE A 125 16.73 -25.06 -19.38
N SER A 126 15.95 -26.03 -18.91
CA SER A 126 15.73 -27.33 -19.58
C SER A 126 14.38 -27.98 -19.19
N ILE A 127 13.90 -28.94 -19.99
CA ILE A 127 12.65 -29.68 -19.78
C ILE A 127 12.93 -31.19 -19.81
N ALA A 128 12.54 -31.91 -18.77
CA ALA A 128 12.89 -33.32 -18.59
C ALA A 128 12.35 -34.20 -19.72
N LYS A 129 13.23 -35.02 -20.30
CA LYS A 129 12.97 -35.93 -21.44
C LYS A 129 12.50 -35.26 -22.75
N HIS A 130 12.49 -33.93 -22.84
CA HIS A 130 12.12 -33.22 -24.06
C HIS A 130 13.34 -32.49 -24.65
N LYS A 131 13.46 -32.49 -25.98
CA LYS A 131 14.34 -31.55 -26.68
C LYS A 131 13.59 -30.23 -26.89
N MET A 132 14.28 -29.12 -26.72
CA MET A 132 13.76 -27.79 -26.99
C MET A 132 14.24 -27.34 -28.38
N ILE A 133 13.31 -26.89 -29.22
CA ILE A 133 13.63 -26.36 -30.55
C ILE A 133 13.51 -24.85 -30.47
N VAL A 134 14.64 -24.14 -30.35
CA VAL A 134 14.66 -22.67 -30.34
C VAL A 134 14.35 -22.17 -31.75
N VAL A 135 13.30 -21.35 -31.87
CA VAL A 135 12.77 -20.84 -33.14
C VAL A 135 12.67 -19.31 -33.19
N GLY A 136 12.89 -18.62 -32.07
CA GLY A 136 12.92 -17.17 -32.00
C GLY A 136 13.72 -16.67 -30.81
N ILE A 137 14.17 -15.41 -30.91
CA ILE A 137 14.92 -14.67 -29.90
C ILE A 137 14.60 -13.18 -30.03
N ASP A 138 14.35 -12.49 -28.92
CA ASP A 138 14.28 -11.02 -28.87
C ASP A 138 13.36 -10.34 -29.90
N GLY A 139 12.22 -10.98 -30.20
CA GLY A 139 11.26 -10.53 -31.22
C GLY A 139 11.74 -10.73 -32.66
N SER A 140 12.51 -11.79 -32.93
CA SER A 140 12.97 -12.17 -34.28
C SER A 140 13.12 -13.69 -34.41
N TYR A 141 12.68 -14.27 -35.53
CA TYR A 141 12.81 -15.71 -35.78
C TYR A 141 14.24 -16.16 -36.08
N THR A 142 14.60 -17.34 -35.56
CA THR A 142 15.91 -17.99 -35.75
C THR A 142 15.79 -19.19 -36.68
N LYS A 143 16.91 -19.67 -37.21
CA LYS A 143 16.96 -21.05 -37.73
C LYS A 143 16.65 -22.01 -36.57
N PRO A 144 15.78 -23.02 -36.75
CA PRO A 144 15.44 -23.97 -35.68
C PRO A 144 16.68 -24.65 -35.08
N LEU A 145 16.94 -24.42 -33.80
CA LEU A 145 18.10 -24.94 -33.07
C LEU A 145 17.64 -25.90 -31.97
N THR A 146 17.81 -27.20 -32.19
CA THR A 146 17.42 -28.24 -31.22
C THR A 146 18.49 -28.41 -30.15
N ARG A 147 18.13 -28.29 -28.87
CA ARG A 147 19.03 -28.41 -27.71
C ARG A 147 18.36 -29.06 -26.49
N ASP A 148 19.17 -29.60 -25.59
CA ASP A 148 18.75 -30.10 -24.27
C ASP A 148 18.56 -28.99 -23.25
N TYR A 149 19.29 -27.88 -23.39
CA TYR A 149 19.20 -26.69 -22.55
C TYR A 149 19.27 -25.43 -23.42
N ILE A 150 18.69 -24.34 -22.91
CA ILE A 150 18.96 -22.99 -23.39
C ILE A 150 19.74 -22.23 -22.31
N ILE A 151 20.44 -21.18 -22.69
CA ILE A 151 20.93 -20.17 -21.75
C ILE A 151 20.21 -18.84 -22.02
N ILE A 152 19.67 -18.24 -20.97
CA ILE A 152 18.85 -17.02 -21.05
C ILE A 152 19.32 -16.00 -20.02
N SER A 153 19.59 -14.79 -20.50
CA SER A 153 20.13 -13.70 -19.68
C SER A 153 19.02 -12.74 -19.24
N PRO A 154 19.22 -11.97 -18.14
CA PRO A 154 18.25 -10.95 -17.72
C PRO A 154 17.88 -9.99 -18.85
N GLY A 155 16.60 -9.96 -19.20
CA GLY A 155 16.04 -9.12 -20.27
C GLY A 155 16.19 -9.65 -21.69
N GLN A 156 16.55 -10.92 -21.85
CA GLN A 156 16.52 -11.66 -23.11
C GLN A 156 15.22 -12.50 -23.20
N THR A 157 14.76 -12.79 -24.41
CA THR A 157 13.55 -13.60 -24.66
C THR A 157 13.81 -14.67 -25.71
N PHE A 158 13.14 -15.82 -25.60
CA PHE A 158 13.25 -16.95 -26.54
C PHE A 158 11.88 -17.53 -26.85
N ASP A 159 11.67 -17.89 -28.12
CA ASP A 159 10.55 -18.72 -28.56
C ASP A 159 11.05 -20.16 -28.73
N VAL A 160 10.42 -21.10 -28.02
CA VAL A 160 10.80 -22.52 -27.98
C VAL A 160 9.62 -23.38 -28.40
N LEU A 161 9.76 -24.09 -29.51
CA LEU A 161 8.83 -25.14 -29.91
C LEU A 161 9.14 -26.42 -29.12
N LEU A 162 8.11 -26.99 -28.50
CA LEU A 162 8.17 -28.21 -27.71
C LEU A 162 7.22 -29.25 -28.31
N GLU A 163 7.74 -30.40 -28.69
CA GLU A 163 6.91 -31.52 -29.18
C GLU A 163 6.38 -32.35 -28.00
N ALA A 164 5.06 -32.52 -27.93
CA ALA A 164 4.41 -33.38 -26.94
C ALA A 164 4.49 -34.87 -27.34
N ASN A 165 5.71 -35.37 -27.54
CA ASN A 165 6.02 -36.69 -28.10
C ASN A 165 6.47 -37.74 -27.05
N GLN A 166 6.42 -37.40 -25.76
CA GLN A 166 6.73 -38.32 -24.66
C GLN A 166 5.48 -39.07 -24.19
N CYS A 167 5.66 -40.07 -23.32
CA CYS A 167 4.54 -40.74 -22.65
C CYS A 167 3.72 -39.73 -21.82
N PRO A 168 2.38 -39.85 -21.72
CA PRO A 168 1.59 -38.98 -20.85
C PRO A 168 2.00 -39.11 -19.38
N ASP A 169 2.70 -38.09 -18.88
CA ASP A 169 3.23 -38.04 -17.51
C ASP A 169 3.37 -36.56 -17.04
N HIS A 170 3.94 -36.35 -15.86
CA HIS A 170 4.47 -35.07 -15.40
C HIS A 170 5.98 -35.00 -15.64
N TYR A 171 6.45 -33.85 -16.11
CA TYR A 171 7.88 -33.61 -16.40
C TYR A 171 8.32 -32.29 -15.79
N TYR A 172 9.43 -32.28 -15.05
CA TYR A 172 10.00 -31.03 -14.56
C TYR A 172 10.60 -30.22 -15.71
N MET A 173 10.17 -28.96 -15.86
CA MET A 173 11.02 -27.91 -16.38
C MET A 173 11.83 -27.32 -15.22
N ALA A 174 13.07 -26.92 -15.47
CA ALA A 174 13.96 -26.43 -14.43
C ALA A 174 14.88 -25.32 -14.93
N ALA A 175 15.21 -24.38 -14.04
CA ALA A 175 16.19 -23.32 -14.27
C ALA A 175 17.26 -23.28 -13.16
N ARG A 176 18.52 -23.02 -13.53
CA ARG A 176 19.67 -22.88 -12.61
C ARG A 176 20.60 -21.76 -13.08
N VAL A 177 21.21 -21.07 -12.12
CA VAL A 177 22.25 -20.05 -12.31
C VAL A 177 23.46 -20.52 -13.15
N TYR A 178 24.01 -19.60 -13.94
CA TYR A 178 25.31 -19.67 -14.57
C TYR A 178 26.24 -18.53 -14.08
N SER A 179 27.22 -18.86 -13.22
CA SER A 179 28.20 -17.96 -12.60
C SER A 179 29.65 -18.33 -12.92
N ILE A 180 30.51 -17.30 -13.04
CA ILE A 180 31.98 -17.44 -12.94
C ILE A 180 32.62 -16.35 -12.05
N ALA A 181 31.83 -15.80 -11.12
CA ALA A 181 32.33 -14.88 -10.09
C ALA A 181 33.09 -15.65 -8.99
N LEU A 182 34.14 -15.04 -8.44
CA LEU A 182 34.96 -15.60 -7.34
C LEU A 182 34.70 -14.92 -5.99
N VAL A 183 33.91 -13.85 -5.98
CA VAL A 183 33.64 -13.01 -4.81
C VAL A 183 32.13 -12.77 -4.75
N GLY A 184 31.51 -13.11 -3.63
CA GLY A 184 30.06 -13.07 -3.43
C GLY A 184 29.50 -14.45 -3.04
N ASN A 185 28.45 -14.45 -2.20
CA ASN A 185 27.64 -15.66 -1.98
C ASN A 185 26.83 -15.88 -3.26
N TYR A 186 27.17 -16.85 -4.09
CA TYR A 186 26.33 -17.27 -5.23
C TYR A 186 25.47 -18.47 -4.85
N ASP A 187 24.35 -18.64 -5.54
CA ASP A 187 23.47 -19.78 -5.35
C ASP A 187 23.55 -20.77 -6.52
N ASN A 188 23.39 -22.05 -6.20
CA ASN A 188 23.37 -23.18 -7.11
C ASN A 188 22.03 -23.96 -7.02
N THR A 189 20.98 -23.37 -6.46
CA THR A 189 19.64 -24.00 -6.46
C THR A 189 19.06 -24.09 -7.86
N THR A 190 18.04 -24.93 -7.98
CA THR A 190 17.38 -25.24 -9.24
C THR A 190 15.89 -25.06 -9.04
N THR A 191 15.33 -23.95 -9.53
CA THR A 191 13.87 -23.74 -9.49
C THR A 191 13.19 -24.65 -10.52
N THR A 192 11.97 -25.08 -10.24
CA THR A 192 11.25 -26.07 -11.05
C THR A 192 9.78 -25.72 -11.22
N ALA A 193 9.21 -26.19 -12.34
CA ALA A 193 7.77 -26.21 -12.60
C ALA A 193 7.42 -27.47 -13.42
N ILE A 194 6.14 -27.76 -13.63
CA ILE A 194 5.70 -29.01 -14.25
C ILE A 194 5.10 -28.77 -15.64
N VAL A 195 5.64 -29.47 -16.65
CA VAL A 195 4.96 -29.74 -17.92
C VAL A 195 4.04 -30.94 -17.70
N GLN A 196 2.74 -30.73 -17.85
CA GLN A 196 1.71 -31.75 -17.69
C GLN A 196 1.05 -32.10 -19.03
N TYR A 197 1.03 -33.38 -19.37
CA TYR A 197 0.25 -33.90 -20.50
C TYR A 197 -1.25 -33.85 -20.17
N ARG A 198 -2.11 -33.60 -21.17
CA ARG A 198 -3.57 -33.58 -20.98
C ARG A 198 -4.14 -34.98 -21.24
N GLY A 199 -4.85 -35.55 -20.26
CA GLY A 199 -5.52 -36.85 -20.40
C GLY A 199 -5.84 -37.51 -19.06
N TYR A 200 -6.35 -38.73 -19.11
CA TYR A 200 -6.57 -39.58 -17.93
C TYR A 200 -5.41 -40.57 -17.79
N TYR A 201 -4.52 -40.32 -16.84
CA TYR A 201 -3.41 -41.20 -16.47
C TYR A 201 -3.03 -40.98 -15.00
N THR A 202 -2.28 -41.91 -14.41
CA THR A 202 -1.68 -41.75 -13.08
C THR A 202 -0.24 -41.27 -13.27
N PRO A 203 0.13 -40.05 -12.85
CA PRO A 203 1.48 -39.53 -13.03
C PRO A 203 2.50 -40.26 -12.15
N SER A 204 3.74 -40.35 -12.65
CA SER A 204 4.90 -40.80 -11.88
C SER A 204 5.24 -39.80 -10.77
N SER A 205 5.61 -40.28 -9.59
CA SER A 205 5.99 -39.42 -8.46
C SER A 205 7.25 -39.94 -7.75
N PRO A 206 8.30 -39.12 -7.57
CA PRO A 206 8.47 -37.76 -8.13
C PRO A 206 8.83 -37.79 -9.63
N PRO A 207 8.53 -36.72 -10.40
CA PRO A 207 9.02 -36.56 -11.77
C PRO A 207 10.56 -36.49 -11.83
N SER A 208 11.15 -36.97 -12.93
CA SER A 208 12.60 -36.85 -13.16
C SER A 208 13.01 -35.41 -13.46
N LEU A 209 14.07 -34.91 -12.82
CA LEU A 209 14.69 -33.64 -13.18
C LEU A 209 15.37 -33.70 -14.57
N PRO A 210 15.44 -32.58 -15.32
CA PRO A 210 16.22 -32.49 -16.54
C PRO A 210 17.73 -32.46 -16.27
N TYR A 211 18.52 -32.75 -17.31
CA TYR A 211 19.94 -32.41 -17.30
C TYR A 211 20.12 -30.90 -17.49
N LEU A 212 20.81 -30.26 -16.55
CA LEU A 212 21.30 -28.90 -16.65
C LEU A 212 22.84 -28.93 -16.61
N PRO A 213 23.54 -28.10 -17.40
CA PRO A 213 24.99 -27.91 -17.27
C PRO A 213 25.42 -27.52 -15.84
N GLY A 214 26.72 -27.61 -15.59
CA GLY A 214 27.31 -27.08 -14.35
C GLY A 214 27.11 -25.56 -14.27
N TYR A 215 26.89 -25.02 -13.07
CA TYR A 215 26.67 -23.58 -12.88
C TYR A 215 27.86 -22.72 -13.36
N ASN A 216 29.04 -23.30 -13.54
CA ASN A 216 30.24 -22.62 -14.06
C ASN A 216 30.65 -23.10 -15.47
N ASP A 217 29.78 -23.81 -16.18
CA ASP A 217 30.06 -24.38 -17.51
C ASP A 217 30.04 -23.30 -18.61
N THR A 218 31.16 -22.56 -18.68
CA THR A 218 31.40 -21.54 -19.69
C THR A 218 31.35 -22.12 -21.09
N ASN A 219 31.76 -23.37 -21.29
CA ASN A 219 31.73 -24.01 -22.59
C ASN A 219 30.29 -24.29 -23.06
N ALA A 220 29.42 -24.77 -22.17
CA ALA A 220 28.00 -24.96 -22.47
C ALA A 220 27.30 -23.63 -22.82
N SER A 221 27.55 -22.59 -22.02
CA SER A 221 27.06 -21.21 -22.24
C SER A 221 27.47 -20.67 -23.61
N VAL A 222 28.77 -20.65 -23.87
CA VAL A 222 29.39 -20.14 -25.10
C VAL A 222 28.96 -20.93 -26.33
N HIS A 223 28.92 -22.27 -26.24
CA HIS A 223 28.54 -23.14 -27.34
C HIS A 223 27.06 -22.94 -27.74
N PHE A 224 26.16 -22.70 -26.78
CA PHE A 224 24.77 -22.37 -27.10
C PHE A 224 24.68 -21.02 -27.81
N MET A 225 25.22 -19.95 -27.22
CA MET A 225 25.15 -18.60 -27.78
C MET A 225 25.79 -18.51 -29.18
N GLY A 226 26.94 -19.16 -29.35
CA GLY A 226 27.64 -19.27 -30.63
C GLY A 226 26.94 -20.12 -31.71
N SER A 227 25.85 -20.81 -31.37
CA SER A 227 25.05 -21.64 -32.30
C SER A 227 23.79 -20.96 -32.84
N LEU A 228 23.36 -19.84 -32.24
CA LEU A 228 22.18 -19.09 -32.70
C LEU A 228 22.44 -18.45 -34.07
N ARG A 229 21.45 -18.48 -34.96
CA ARG A 229 21.51 -17.93 -36.33
C ARG A 229 20.18 -17.27 -36.70
N SER A 230 20.23 -16.15 -37.41
CA SER A 230 19.03 -15.57 -38.02
C SER A 230 18.41 -16.55 -39.01
N LEU A 231 17.08 -16.59 -39.08
CA LEU A 231 16.33 -17.45 -40.01
C LEU A 231 16.84 -17.32 -41.46
N TRP A 232 16.99 -16.07 -41.92
CA TRP A 232 17.58 -15.68 -43.20
C TRP A 232 16.97 -16.38 -44.42
N ASP A 233 15.73 -16.00 -44.73
CA ASP A 233 15.01 -16.40 -45.93
C ASP A 233 14.50 -15.16 -46.72
N ALA A 234 13.60 -15.38 -47.69
CA ALA A 234 13.06 -14.33 -48.54
C ALA A 234 12.07 -13.38 -47.82
N GLU A 235 11.43 -13.83 -46.74
CA GLU A 235 10.50 -13.04 -45.92
C GLU A 235 11.25 -12.36 -44.77
N HIS A 236 12.36 -12.95 -44.30
CA HIS A 236 13.18 -12.52 -43.16
C HIS A 236 14.64 -12.21 -43.59
N PRO A 237 14.89 -11.11 -44.35
CA PRO A 237 16.21 -10.81 -44.90
C PRO A 237 17.23 -10.35 -43.85
N CYS A 238 18.36 -11.05 -43.76
CA CYS A 238 19.47 -10.72 -42.86
C CYS A 238 20.31 -9.56 -43.42
N ASN A 239 19.95 -8.34 -43.07
CA ASN A 239 20.54 -7.10 -43.59
C ASN A 239 21.69 -6.60 -42.69
N VAL A 240 22.72 -7.43 -42.51
CA VAL A 240 23.90 -7.08 -41.69
C VAL A 240 24.68 -5.94 -42.36
N PRO A 241 24.94 -4.82 -41.67
CA PRO A 241 25.83 -3.79 -42.20
C PRO A 241 27.24 -4.34 -42.45
N LEU A 242 27.74 -4.21 -43.68
CA LEU A 242 29.07 -4.71 -44.07
C LEU A 242 30.18 -3.66 -43.86
N SER A 243 29.91 -2.40 -44.20
CA SER A 243 30.81 -1.25 -44.04
C SER A 243 30.34 -0.31 -42.92
N MET A 244 31.23 0.05 -41.99
CA MET A 244 30.89 0.87 -40.79
C MET A 244 31.26 2.34 -40.98
N ASN A 245 30.29 3.24 -40.79
CA ASN A 245 30.55 4.68 -40.64
C ASN A 245 31.04 5.03 -39.22
N THR A 246 30.51 4.35 -38.20
CA THR A 246 30.86 4.56 -36.80
C THR A 246 31.31 3.24 -36.17
N LYS A 247 32.50 3.24 -35.56
CA LYS A 247 33.02 2.13 -34.76
C LYS A 247 33.24 2.60 -33.32
N LEU A 248 32.74 1.83 -32.37
CA LEU A 248 32.77 2.12 -30.94
C LEU A 248 33.35 0.91 -30.19
N ILE A 249 34.18 1.17 -29.19
CA ILE A 249 34.69 0.17 -28.26
C ILE A 249 34.36 0.67 -26.86
N TYR A 250 33.57 -0.12 -26.14
CA TYR A 250 33.02 0.18 -24.83
C TYR A 250 33.49 -0.86 -23.83
N THR A 251 34.44 -0.50 -22.96
CA THR A 251 34.77 -1.34 -21.80
C THR A 251 33.66 -1.26 -20.76
N ILE A 252 33.26 -2.41 -20.22
CA ILE A 252 32.28 -2.53 -19.14
C ILE A 252 33.02 -3.06 -17.91
N SER A 253 32.87 -2.34 -16.80
CA SER A 253 33.65 -2.58 -15.59
C SER A 253 32.78 -2.50 -14.35
N MET A 254 33.01 -3.45 -13.43
CA MET A 254 32.77 -3.22 -12.01
C MET A 254 33.88 -2.32 -11.46
N ASN A 255 33.52 -1.49 -10.50
CA ASN A 255 34.29 -0.33 -10.06
C ASN A 255 33.97 -0.04 -8.58
N THR A 256 34.65 0.95 -8.00
CA THR A 256 34.36 1.46 -6.65
C THR A 256 34.36 2.99 -6.59
N PHE A 257 33.68 3.56 -5.59
CA PHE A 257 33.83 4.96 -5.20
C PHE A 257 34.32 5.06 -3.75
N PRO A 258 35.24 5.99 -3.43
CA PRO A 258 35.62 6.23 -2.05
C PRO A 258 34.41 6.73 -1.22
N CYS A 259 34.44 6.37 0.06
CA CYS A 259 33.52 6.84 1.09
C CYS A 259 34.27 7.67 2.14
N ALA A 260 33.57 8.59 2.82
CA ALA A 260 34.18 9.41 3.86
C ALA A 260 34.70 8.50 4.98
N ASN A 261 35.95 8.71 5.42
CA ASN A 261 36.60 7.92 6.47
C ASN A 261 36.53 6.39 6.28
N ASN A 262 36.46 5.89 5.04
CA ASN A 262 36.30 4.47 4.73
C ASN A 262 35.05 3.82 5.39
N SER A 263 33.98 4.60 5.57
CA SER A 263 32.77 4.18 6.29
C SER A 263 31.86 3.18 5.57
N CYS A 264 32.18 2.79 4.34
CA CYS A 264 31.38 1.85 3.56
C CYS A 264 31.91 0.42 3.75
N ALA A 265 31.03 -0.57 3.67
CA ALA A 265 31.37 -1.98 3.89
C ALA A 265 31.85 -2.72 2.62
N GLY A 266 31.93 -2.04 1.48
CA GLY A 266 32.49 -2.58 0.24
C GLY A 266 34.04 -2.69 0.26
N PRO A 267 34.65 -3.21 -0.82
CA PRO A 267 36.09 -3.50 -0.86
C PRO A 267 36.96 -2.32 -0.42
N ASN A 268 37.92 -2.56 0.46
CA ASN A 268 38.83 -1.53 1.00
C ASN A 268 38.14 -0.29 1.62
N GLY A 269 36.91 -0.42 2.14
CA GLY A 269 36.16 0.68 2.75
C GLY A 269 35.43 1.59 1.75
N THR A 270 35.33 1.14 0.50
CA THR A 270 34.67 1.85 -0.60
C THR A 270 33.23 1.36 -0.80
N ARG A 271 32.50 1.96 -1.75
CA ARG A 271 31.22 1.43 -2.25
C ARG A 271 31.37 0.94 -3.68
N PHE A 272 30.62 -0.09 -4.07
CA PHE A 272 30.59 -0.54 -5.46
C PHE A 272 30.05 0.52 -6.43
N ALA A 273 30.49 0.41 -7.68
CA ALA A 273 30.09 1.21 -8.82
C ALA A 273 30.17 0.35 -10.10
N ALA A 274 29.55 0.82 -11.18
CA ALA A 274 29.73 0.26 -12.52
C ALA A 274 30.00 1.38 -13.52
N SER A 275 30.75 1.10 -14.59
CA SER A 275 31.05 2.11 -15.60
C SER A 275 31.14 1.56 -17.02
N ILE A 276 30.92 2.46 -17.99
CA ILE A 276 31.23 2.22 -19.41
C ILE A 276 32.32 3.20 -19.84
N ASN A 277 33.42 2.73 -20.42
CA ASN A 277 34.60 3.53 -20.76
C ASN A 277 35.11 4.41 -19.59
N ASN A 278 35.11 3.86 -18.37
CA ASN A 278 35.49 4.53 -17.12
C ASN A 278 34.61 5.74 -16.74
N ILE A 279 33.37 5.77 -17.22
CA ILE A 279 32.35 6.77 -16.88
C ILE A 279 31.16 6.08 -16.21
N SER A 280 30.88 6.45 -14.96
CA SER A 280 29.68 6.06 -14.23
C SER A 280 28.54 7.03 -14.58
N PHE A 281 27.39 6.49 -14.96
CA PHE A 281 26.24 7.30 -15.35
C PHE A 281 25.61 7.95 -14.12
N GLN A 282 25.51 9.28 -14.15
CA GLN A 282 24.82 10.04 -13.11
C GLN A 282 23.44 10.48 -13.62
N SER A 283 22.37 10.09 -12.91
CA SER A 283 20.99 10.44 -13.27
C SER A 283 20.77 11.97 -13.27
N PRO A 284 20.41 12.59 -14.41
CA PRO A 284 20.16 14.02 -14.48
C PRO A 284 18.80 14.41 -13.89
N ARG A 285 18.65 15.66 -13.45
CA ARG A 285 17.37 16.21 -12.92
C ARG A 285 16.32 16.50 -14.00
N ILE A 286 16.69 16.40 -15.28
CA ILE A 286 15.85 16.64 -16.45
C ILE A 286 16.18 15.53 -17.45
N ASP A 287 15.17 14.93 -18.06
CA ASP A 287 15.35 13.80 -18.98
C ASP A 287 16.23 14.20 -20.17
N ILE A 288 17.17 13.34 -20.57
CA ILE A 288 18.11 13.64 -21.66
C ILE A 288 17.37 13.98 -22.97
N LEU A 289 16.35 13.20 -23.34
CA LEU A 289 15.52 13.43 -24.53
C LEU A 289 14.79 14.78 -24.45
N LYS A 290 14.34 15.18 -23.26
CA LYS A 290 13.69 16.47 -22.99
C LYS A 290 14.69 17.62 -23.09
N ALA A 291 15.88 17.46 -22.53
CA ALA A 291 16.94 18.44 -22.64
C ALA A 291 17.39 18.64 -24.10
N TYR A 292 17.55 17.55 -24.86
CA TYR A 292 17.85 17.59 -26.29
C TYR A 292 16.73 18.29 -27.09
N TYR A 293 15.48 17.86 -26.93
CA TYR A 293 14.34 18.38 -27.69
C TYR A 293 14.06 19.88 -27.43
N TYR A 294 14.20 20.32 -26.18
CA TYR A 294 14.01 21.73 -25.80
C TYR A 294 15.30 22.57 -25.80
N ASN A 295 16.43 22.00 -26.23
CA ASN A 295 17.76 22.63 -26.26
C ASN A 295 18.17 23.25 -24.90
N ILE A 296 18.04 22.46 -23.83
CA ILE A 296 18.37 22.84 -22.45
C ILE A 296 19.85 22.52 -22.18
N ASN A 297 20.66 23.57 -22.11
CA ASN A 297 22.09 23.44 -21.85
C ASN A 297 22.39 22.94 -20.43
N GLY A 298 23.51 22.22 -20.27
CA GLY A 298 24.06 21.84 -18.97
C GLY A 298 23.45 20.58 -18.33
N VAL A 299 22.55 19.86 -19.01
CA VAL A 299 21.94 18.61 -18.52
C VAL A 299 22.80 17.38 -18.80
N TYR A 300 23.49 17.36 -19.94
CA TYR A 300 24.40 16.27 -20.34
C TYR A 300 25.57 16.84 -21.17
N GLY A 301 26.68 16.09 -21.22
CA GLY A 301 27.78 16.33 -22.16
C GLY A 301 27.66 15.47 -23.43
N ASP A 302 27.89 16.04 -24.60
CA ASP A 302 27.81 15.39 -25.92
C ASP A 302 29.05 14.55 -26.30
N LYS A 303 30.03 14.48 -25.39
CA LYS A 303 31.34 13.84 -25.58
C LYS A 303 31.51 12.58 -24.73
N PHE A 304 30.60 11.61 -24.90
CA PHE A 304 30.89 10.24 -24.48
C PHE A 304 31.97 9.64 -25.41
N PRO A 305 33.04 9.02 -24.85
CA PRO A 305 34.19 8.57 -25.62
C PRO A 305 33.87 7.32 -26.48
N SER A 306 34.28 7.36 -27.75
CA SER A 306 34.09 6.25 -28.70
C SER A 306 34.96 5.02 -28.43
N ILE A 307 36.05 5.18 -27.69
CA ILE A 307 37.00 4.13 -27.32
C ILE A 307 37.37 4.30 -25.84
N PRO A 308 37.83 3.24 -25.16
CA PRO A 308 38.31 3.36 -23.79
C PRO A 308 39.38 4.45 -23.70
N GLN A 309 39.24 5.37 -22.75
CA GLN A 309 40.21 6.45 -22.53
C GLN A 309 41.52 5.94 -21.92
N VAL A 310 41.51 4.70 -21.46
CA VAL A 310 42.61 3.95 -20.86
C VAL A 310 42.59 2.58 -21.50
N VAL A 311 43.74 2.10 -21.97
CA VAL A 311 43.89 0.75 -22.53
C VAL A 311 44.92 0.02 -21.67
N PHE A 312 44.50 -1.08 -21.08
CA PHE A 312 45.32 -2.02 -20.33
C PHE A 312 44.89 -3.45 -20.71
N ASP A 313 45.53 -4.48 -20.15
CA ASP A 313 45.00 -5.85 -20.27
C ASP A 313 43.72 -5.96 -19.44
N PHE A 314 42.57 -5.85 -20.09
CA PHE A 314 41.26 -5.90 -19.45
C PHE A 314 40.96 -7.25 -18.81
N THR A 315 41.74 -8.28 -19.14
CA THR A 315 41.58 -9.67 -18.66
C THR A 315 42.58 -10.07 -17.58
N SER A 316 43.50 -9.16 -17.19
CA SER A 316 44.50 -9.38 -16.14
C SER A 316 43.85 -9.76 -14.80
N GLU A 317 44.44 -10.72 -14.09
CA GLU A 317 44.11 -11.00 -12.67
C GLU A 317 44.54 -9.87 -11.74
N TYR A 318 45.50 -9.06 -12.18
CA TYR A 318 46.00 -7.88 -11.47
C TYR A 318 45.78 -6.63 -12.34
N PRO A 319 44.54 -6.10 -12.40
CA PRO A 319 44.25 -4.86 -13.13
C PRO A 319 44.81 -3.64 -12.37
N PRO A 320 45.07 -2.50 -13.03
CA PRO A 320 45.66 -1.35 -12.34
C PRO A 320 44.66 -0.66 -11.42
N LEU A 321 44.99 -0.58 -10.12
CA LEU A 321 44.15 0.00 -9.06
C LEU A 321 43.68 1.44 -9.35
N GLU A 322 44.48 2.22 -10.09
CA GLU A 322 44.16 3.59 -10.50
C GLU A 322 42.90 3.71 -11.40
N TYR A 323 42.40 2.59 -11.95
CA TYR A 323 41.19 2.54 -12.77
C TYR A 323 39.98 1.89 -12.07
N GLU A 324 40.10 1.53 -10.79
CA GLU A 324 38.96 1.06 -10.01
C GLU A 324 37.95 2.17 -9.71
N THR A 325 38.40 3.43 -9.60
CA THR A 325 37.50 4.58 -9.39
C THR A 325 37.12 5.29 -10.70
N PRO A 326 35.84 5.27 -11.11
CA PRO A 326 35.40 5.84 -12.37
C PRO A 326 35.01 7.32 -12.24
N ARG A 327 34.82 7.99 -13.38
CA ARG A 327 34.38 9.39 -13.40
C ARG A 327 32.86 9.46 -13.48
N ASN A 328 32.21 10.11 -12.51
CA ASN A 328 30.78 10.40 -12.60
C ASN A 328 30.49 11.42 -13.72
N GLY A 329 29.43 11.18 -14.50
CA GLY A 329 28.87 12.20 -15.37
C GLY A 329 27.82 11.73 -16.36
N THR A 330 26.78 12.53 -16.55
CA THR A 330 25.77 12.36 -17.60
C THR A 330 26.37 12.71 -18.96
N LYS A 331 26.78 11.71 -19.74
CA LYS A 331 27.37 11.88 -21.07
C LYS A 331 26.66 11.02 -22.11
N VAL A 332 26.47 11.59 -23.31
CA VAL A 332 25.84 10.92 -24.45
C VAL A 332 26.80 10.83 -25.62
N ARG A 333 26.59 9.85 -26.50
CA ARG A 333 27.21 9.80 -27.83
C ARG A 333 26.15 10.14 -28.86
N MET A 334 26.34 11.25 -29.58
CA MET A 334 25.51 11.52 -30.76
C MET A 334 25.93 10.57 -31.90
N LEU A 335 24.94 9.90 -32.49
CA LEU A 335 25.08 9.08 -33.69
C LEU A 335 24.39 9.78 -34.85
N GLU A 336 25.02 9.76 -36.03
CA GLU A 336 24.41 10.32 -37.24
C GLU A 336 23.26 9.43 -37.71
N TYR A 337 22.14 10.05 -38.08
CA TYR A 337 20.99 9.32 -38.60
C TYR A 337 21.36 8.54 -39.86
N ASN A 338 20.90 7.28 -39.95
CA ASN A 338 21.23 6.30 -40.98
C ASN A 338 22.69 5.84 -41.04
N SER A 339 23.58 6.29 -40.15
CA SER A 339 24.94 5.72 -40.06
C SER A 339 24.90 4.23 -39.71
N THR A 340 25.85 3.46 -40.24
CA THR A 340 26.10 2.08 -39.81
C THR A 340 27.04 2.09 -38.62
N VAL A 341 26.66 1.36 -37.57
CA VAL A 341 27.30 1.40 -36.25
C VAL A 341 27.76 -0.01 -35.87
N GLU A 342 29.03 -0.12 -35.50
CA GLU A 342 29.61 -1.30 -34.84
C GLU A 342 29.96 -0.90 -33.41
N ILE A 343 29.48 -1.67 -32.44
CA ILE A 343 29.85 -1.53 -31.03
C ILE A 343 30.47 -2.84 -30.56
N VAL A 344 31.71 -2.75 -30.08
CA VAL A 344 32.37 -3.85 -29.38
C VAL A 344 32.30 -3.55 -27.89
N PHE A 345 31.63 -4.41 -27.15
CA PHE A 345 31.63 -4.37 -25.70
C PHE A 345 32.72 -5.32 -25.18
N GLN A 346 33.59 -4.80 -24.31
CA GLN A 346 34.70 -5.54 -23.70
C GLN A 346 34.45 -5.64 -22.20
N GLY A 347 34.24 -6.84 -21.67
CA GLY A 347 34.22 -7.07 -20.23
C GLY A 347 35.62 -6.91 -19.65
N THR A 348 35.73 -6.30 -18.48
CA THR A 348 36.99 -6.18 -17.72
C THR A 348 36.96 -6.97 -16.41
N ASN A 349 38.14 -7.23 -15.85
CA ASN A 349 38.32 -7.91 -14.57
C ASN A 349 38.49 -6.96 -13.36
N LEU A 350 38.16 -5.67 -13.50
CA LEU A 350 38.30 -4.68 -12.41
C LEU A 350 37.39 -5.04 -11.22
N VAL A 351 37.95 -4.94 -10.00
CA VAL A 351 37.31 -5.15 -8.69
C VAL A 351 36.69 -6.54 -8.49
N ALA A 352 35.58 -6.81 -9.19
CA ALA A 352 34.77 -8.01 -9.08
C ALA A 352 34.19 -8.37 -10.46
N GLY A 353 35.07 -8.72 -11.41
CA GLY A 353 34.67 -9.01 -12.79
C GLY A 353 33.58 -10.09 -12.88
N THR A 354 32.48 -9.77 -13.56
CA THR A 354 31.29 -10.61 -13.74
C THR A 354 30.73 -10.50 -15.18
N HIS A 355 29.69 -11.28 -15.50
CA HIS A 355 28.96 -11.21 -16.76
C HIS A 355 28.01 -10.01 -16.77
N HIS A 356 27.93 -9.28 -17.89
CA HIS A 356 27.11 -8.06 -17.99
C HIS A 356 26.07 -8.19 -19.10
N PRO A 357 24.77 -8.35 -18.78
CA PRO A 357 23.70 -8.25 -19.76
C PRO A 357 23.54 -6.78 -20.21
N MET A 358 23.52 -6.56 -21.53
CA MET A 358 23.44 -5.24 -22.16
C MET A 358 22.26 -5.20 -23.13
N HIS A 359 21.27 -4.37 -22.83
CA HIS A 359 20.10 -4.12 -23.67
C HIS A 359 20.21 -2.77 -24.40
N LEU A 360 19.81 -2.70 -25.68
CA LEU A 360 19.82 -1.45 -26.45
C LEU A 360 18.41 -0.95 -26.75
N HIS A 361 18.00 0.09 -26.02
CA HIS A 361 16.71 0.75 -26.22
C HIS A 361 16.52 1.27 -27.65
N GLY A 362 15.35 0.98 -28.21
CA GLY A 362 14.90 1.49 -29.51
C GLY A 362 15.55 0.86 -30.76
N TYR A 363 16.38 -0.18 -30.61
CA TYR A 363 17.09 -0.85 -31.71
C TYR A 363 17.27 -2.36 -31.47
N SER A 364 16.95 -3.18 -32.48
CA SER A 364 17.54 -4.52 -32.62
C SER A 364 18.85 -4.43 -33.43
N PHE A 365 19.79 -5.34 -33.15
CA PHE A 365 21.13 -5.38 -33.74
C PHE A 365 21.56 -6.81 -34.06
N TYR A 366 22.46 -6.98 -35.02
CA TYR A 366 23.06 -8.26 -35.35
C TYR A 366 24.25 -8.53 -34.43
N VAL A 367 24.28 -9.68 -33.74
CA VAL A 367 25.44 -10.12 -32.96
C VAL A 367 26.43 -10.80 -33.89
N VAL A 368 27.42 -10.05 -34.35
CA VAL A 368 28.33 -10.48 -35.43
C VAL A 368 29.54 -11.24 -34.93
N GLY A 369 29.92 -11.12 -33.66
CA GLY A 369 31.04 -11.87 -33.10
C GLY A 369 31.11 -11.77 -31.58
N TRP A 370 31.85 -12.70 -30.98
CA TRP A 370 32.22 -12.68 -29.57
C TRP A 370 33.55 -13.44 -29.41
N GLY A 371 34.20 -13.26 -28.26
CA GLY A 371 35.43 -13.98 -27.94
C GLY A 371 35.80 -13.90 -26.46
N LEU A 372 36.77 -14.72 -26.06
CA LEU A 372 37.46 -14.62 -24.77
C LEU A 372 38.79 -13.89 -24.99
N GLY A 373 39.27 -13.19 -23.97
CA GLY A 373 40.45 -12.32 -24.02
C GLY A 373 40.12 -10.86 -24.34
N ASN A 374 41.17 -10.08 -24.58
CA ASN A 374 41.07 -8.72 -25.09
C ASN A 374 40.73 -8.71 -26.59
N PHE A 375 39.78 -7.87 -26.99
CA PHE A 375 39.41 -7.67 -28.39
C PHE A 375 40.57 -7.11 -29.23
N ASP A 376 40.91 -7.82 -30.30
CA ASP A 376 41.88 -7.40 -31.29
C ASP A 376 41.18 -6.85 -32.54
N LYS A 377 41.20 -5.51 -32.67
CA LYS A 377 40.60 -4.76 -33.78
C LYS A 377 41.06 -5.18 -35.19
N ASN A 378 42.17 -5.91 -35.32
CA ASN A 378 42.72 -6.36 -36.59
C ASN A 378 42.42 -7.85 -36.86
N ARG A 379 42.44 -8.69 -35.81
CA ARG A 379 42.24 -10.16 -35.94
C ARG A 379 40.80 -10.61 -35.76
N ASP A 380 40.09 -10.08 -34.77
CA ASP A 380 38.77 -10.59 -34.38
C ASP A 380 37.65 -10.28 -35.39
N PRO A 381 37.61 -9.09 -36.04
CA PRO A 381 36.66 -8.82 -37.11
C PRO A 381 36.73 -9.78 -38.32
N LEU A 382 37.84 -10.49 -38.50
CA LEU A 382 38.00 -11.51 -39.55
C LEU A 382 37.19 -12.78 -39.27
N ARG A 383 36.73 -12.97 -38.02
CA ARG A 383 35.94 -14.13 -37.56
C ARG A 383 34.45 -13.82 -37.41
N TYR A 384 34.01 -12.62 -37.76
CA TYR A 384 32.61 -12.21 -37.61
C TYR A 384 31.69 -13.02 -38.53
N ASN A 385 30.58 -13.49 -37.99
CA ASN A 385 29.46 -13.94 -38.81
C ASN A 385 28.76 -12.71 -39.41
N LEU A 386 28.99 -12.49 -40.70
CA LEU A 386 28.33 -11.45 -41.50
C LEU A 386 27.31 -12.05 -42.48
N VAL A 387 27.02 -13.35 -42.36
CA VAL A 387 26.19 -14.14 -43.27
C VAL A 387 24.79 -14.31 -42.67
N ASP A 388 24.70 -14.89 -41.48
CA ASP A 388 23.46 -15.14 -40.76
C ASP A 388 23.55 -14.93 -39.22
N PRO A 389 24.22 -13.86 -38.73
CA PRO A 389 24.27 -13.56 -37.30
C PRO A 389 22.86 -13.35 -36.73
N PRO A 390 22.57 -13.78 -35.49
CA PRO A 390 21.25 -13.59 -34.89
C PRO A 390 20.96 -12.10 -34.68
N LEU A 391 19.72 -11.71 -34.99
CA LEU A 391 19.16 -10.40 -34.66
C LEU A 391 18.65 -10.46 -33.21
N GLN A 392 19.13 -9.56 -32.34
CA GLN A 392 18.83 -9.53 -30.90
C GLN A 392 18.61 -8.08 -30.45
N ASN A 393 18.12 -7.88 -29.23
CA ASN A 393 18.05 -6.56 -28.58
C ASN A 393 18.76 -6.55 -27.21
N THR A 394 19.08 -7.73 -26.67
CA THR A 394 19.92 -7.93 -25.47
C THR A 394 21.08 -8.89 -25.78
N ILE A 395 22.29 -8.57 -25.30
CA ILE A 395 23.45 -9.47 -25.31
C ILE A 395 23.95 -9.72 -23.89
N THR A 396 24.79 -10.73 -23.72
CA THR A 396 25.65 -10.87 -22.54
C THR A 396 27.10 -10.66 -22.94
N VAL A 397 27.78 -9.77 -22.22
CA VAL A 397 29.21 -9.52 -22.36
C VAL A 397 29.91 -10.34 -21.29
N LEU A 398 30.72 -11.29 -21.74
CA LEU A 398 31.38 -12.24 -20.85
C LEU A 398 32.46 -11.55 -20.01
N LYS A 399 32.59 -11.94 -18.74
CA LYS A 399 33.80 -11.65 -17.95
C LYS A 399 35.03 -12.10 -18.75
N ASN A 400 36.04 -11.23 -18.82
CA ASN A 400 37.28 -11.46 -19.58
C ASN A 400 37.05 -11.81 -21.06
N GLY A 401 35.96 -11.30 -21.66
CA GLY A 401 35.63 -11.50 -23.06
C GLY A 401 35.00 -10.28 -23.71
N TRP A 402 34.63 -10.40 -24.97
CA TRP A 402 34.05 -9.33 -25.77
C TRP A 402 32.89 -9.83 -26.62
N THR A 403 31.97 -8.92 -26.96
CA THR A 403 30.84 -9.16 -27.86
C THR A 403 30.69 -7.96 -28.80
N ALA A 404 30.55 -8.24 -30.10
CA ALA A 404 30.45 -7.24 -31.16
C ALA A 404 29.07 -7.26 -31.81
N ILE A 405 28.43 -6.08 -31.87
CA ILE A 405 27.12 -5.89 -32.49
C ILE A 405 27.19 -4.91 -33.66
N ARG A 406 26.30 -5.09 -34.64
CA ARG A 406 26.13 -4.17 -35.78
C ARG A 406 24.67 -3.82 -36.02
N PHE A 407 24.40 -2.54 -36.22
CA PHE A 407 23.07 -2.04 -36.59
C PHE A 407 23.17 -0.76 -37.43
N LYS A 408 22.02 -0.27 -37.90
CA LYS A 408 21.88 1.02 -38.59
C LYS A 408 21.13 1.98 -37.67
N ALA A 409 21.64 3.20 -37.50
CA ALA A 409 21.05 4.25 -36.68
C ALA A 409 19.82 4.91 -37.35
N SER A 410 18.83 4.10 -37.75
CA SER A 410 17.67 4.48 -38.55
C SER A 410 16.44 4.90 -37.73
N ASN A 411 16.57 5.13 -36.41
CA ASN A 411 15.48 5.64 -35.55
C ASN A 411 15.78 7.09 -35.11
N PRO A 412 15.19 8.12 -35.75
CA PRO A 412 15.57 9.52 -35.50
C PRO A 412 14.79 10.16 -34.35
N ALA A 413 15.46 10.99 -33.54
CA ALA A 413 14.87 11.81 -32.48
C ALA A 413 14.14 13.08 -33.00
N SER A 414 13.40 12.95 -34.12
CA SER A 414 12.93 14.04 -35.00
C SER A 414 12.36 15.31 -34.32
N ILE A 415 12.94 16.46 -34.68
CA ILE A 415 12.53 17.82 -34.27
C ILE A 415 11.53 18.48 -35.27
N ASN A 416 11.37 17.95 -36.50
CA ASN A 416 10.80 18.73 -37.61
C ASN A 416 9.29 18.59 -37.87
N THR A 417 8.55 17.72 -37.16
CA THR A 417 7.11 17.50 -37.42
C THR A 417 6.14 18.44 -36.69
N PHE A 418 6.60 19.26 -35.74
CA PHE A 418 5.75 20.16 -34.95
C PHE A 418 5.98 21.67 -35.17
N LYS A 419 6.81 22.07 -36.15
CA LYS A 419 7.17 23.48 -36.39
C LYS A 419 6.02 24.41 -36.81
N ASN A 420 4.84 23.88 -37.15
CA ASN A 420 3.68 24.66 -37.60
C ASN A 420 2.59 24.91 -36.54
N SER A 421 2.82 24.64 -35.25
CA SER A 421 1.88 25.05 -34.20
C SER A 421 2.51 25.74 -32.99
N SER A 422 2.07 26.98 -32.75
CA SER A 422 2.27 27.80 -31.54
C SER A 422 3.62 28.51 -31.34
N THR A 423 3.70 29.70 -31.94
CA THR A 423 4.46 30.85 -31.39
C THR A 423 4.06 31.22 -29.95
N HIS A 424 2.94 30.68 -29.45
CA HIS A 424 2.31 31.00 -28.16
C HIS A 424 3.05 30.51 -26.89
N VAL A 425 3.98 29.56 -27.00
CA VAL A 425 4.69 29.01 -25.82
C VAL A 425 5.86 29.89 -25.38
N LYS A 426 6.59 30.51 -26.32
CA LYS A 426 7.76 31.36 -25.98
C LYS A 426 7.35 32.63 -25.23
N GLU A 427 6.23 33.27 -25.58
CA GLU A 427 5.79 34.49 -24.90
C GLU A 427 5.32 34.26 -23.45
N LYS A 428 4.70 33.11 -23.14
CA LYS A 428 4.19 32.82 -21.78
C LYS A 428 5.32 32.70 -20.76
N ILE A 429 6.45 32.09 -21.13
CA ILE A 429 7.62 31.95 -20.25
C ILE A 429 8.31 33.31 -20.07
N SER A 430 8.41 34.13 -21.12
CA SER A 430 8.98 35.50 -21.05
C SER A 430 8.10 36.53 -20.33
N ARG A 431 6.81 36.25 -20.07
CA ARG A 431 5.94 37.05 -19.19
C ARG A 431 6.07 36.65 -17.72
N ALA A 432 6.19 35.35 -17.42
CA ALA A 432 6.33 34.85 -16.05
C ALA A 432 7.55 35.45 -15.31
N ILE A 433 8.63 35.76 -16.03
CA ILE A 433 9.87 36.32 -15.46
C ILE A 433 9.80 37.85 -15.29
N ARG A 434 8.85 38.56 -15.92
CA ARG A 434 8.79 40.04 -15.89
C ARG A 434 7.87 40.64 -14.82
N ASN A 435 6.90 39.89 -14.30
CA ASN A 435 5.86 40.42 -13.41
C ASN A 435 6.20 40.39 -11.90
N SER A 436 7.47 40.23 -11.52
CA SER A 436 7.89 40.09 -10.11
C SER A 436 8.47 41.37 -9.47
N LYS A 437 8.07 42.58 -9.92
CA LYS A 437 8.49 43.86 -9.29
C LYS A 437 7.40 44.96 -9.36
N LYS A 438 7.12 45.56 -8.18
CA LYS A 438 6.34 46.79 -7.91
C LYS A 438 4.82 46.76 -8.21
N ILE A 439 3.95 47.55 -7.56
CA ILE A 439 3.78 48.05 -6.16
C ILE A 439 2.39 48.73 -6.09
N GLU A 440 1.71 48.67 -4.93
CA GLU A 440 0.59 49.54 -4.43
C GLU A 440 -0.65 49.94 -5.27
N GLY A 441 -1.81 50.05 -4.60
CA GLY A 441 -2.60 51.29 -4.65
C GLY A 441 -4.12 51.27 -4.92
N VAL A 442 -4.89 51.73 -3.92
CA VAL A 442 -6.16 52.51 -4.01
C VAL A 442 -7.53 51.77 -4.07
N VAL A 443 -8.53 52.45 -3.48
CA VAL A 443 -9.88 52.06 -3.02
C VAL A 443 -10.95 52.86 -3.78
N PHE A 444 -12.21 52.40 -3.92
CA PHE A 444 -13.42 53.27 -3.92
C PHE A 444 -14.72 52.49 -3.56
N ARG A 445 -15.80 53.20 -3.16
CA ARG A 445 -17.06 52.67 -2.57
C ARG A 445 -18.27 53.60 -2.84
N THR A 446 -19.51 53.06 -2.77
CA THR A 446 -20.87 53.71 -2.73
C THR A 446 -21.35 54.44 -4.01
N ARG A 447 -22.64 54.74 -4.29
CA ARG A 447 -23.97 54.81 -3.60
C ARG A 447 -25.12 54.45 -4.60
N GLU A 448 -26.26 53.80 -4.27
CA GLU A 448 -27.58 54.21 -3.66
C GLU A 448 -28.67 54.84 -4.59
N ASP A 449 -29.95 54.72 -4.14
CA ASP A 449 -31.23 55.36 -4.58
C ASP A 449 -32.05 54.78 -5.77
N GLN A 450 -33.40 54.82 -5.82
CA GLN A 450 -34.51 54.80 -4.81
C GLN A 450 -35.89 54.71 -5.52
N ALA A 451 -36.95 54.17 -4.87
CA ALA A 451 -38.41 54.44 -5.05
C ALA A 451 -39.28 53.24 -4.58
N VAL A 452 -40.60 53.38 -4.34
CA VAL A 452 -41.37 53.96 -3.21
C VAL A 452 -42.83 53.45 -3.36
N ILE A 453 -43.47 53.25 -2.20
CA ILE A 453 -44.76 52.61 -1.84
C ILE A 453 -46.02 53.31 -2.42
N PRO A 454 -47.26 52.75 -2.31
CA PRO A 454 -48.08 53.00 -1.10
C PRO A 454 -48.97 51.83 -0.58
N GLU A 455 -49.62 52.08 0.57
CA GLU A 455 -50.22 51.14 1.52
C GLU A 455 -51.70 50.77 1.26
N LYS A 456 -52.21 49.72 1.94
CA LYS A 456 -53.20 49.93 3.03
C LYS A 456 -53.48 48.71 3.93
N MET A 457 -53.53 49.02 5.22
CA MET A 457 -54.11 48.22 6.30
C MET A 457 -55.56 48.74 6.57
N TRP A 458 -56.46 48.16 7.36
CA TRP A 458 -56.46 47.08 8.37
C TRP A 458 -57.94 46.67 8.64
N LEU A 459 -58.27 45.40 8.96
CA LEU A 459 -59.26 45.07 10.01
C LEU A 459 -59.32 43.55 10.32
N ILE A 460 -59.49 43.21 11.61
CA ILE A 460 -59.39 41.86 12.17
C ILE A 460 -60.78 41.33 12.58
N THR A 461 -60.90 40.01 12.78
CA THR A 461 -61.94 39.31 13.58
C THR A 461 -63.38 39.31 13.04
N LYS A 462 -63.79 38.19 12.41
CA LYS A 462 -64.95 37.35 12.76
C LYS A 462 -65.19 36.22 11.72
N MET A 463 -64.31 35.22 11.61
CA MET A 463 -64.61 34.01 10.80
C MET A 463 -63.81 32.73 11.14
N LYS A 464 -62.97 32.71 12.19
CA LYS A 464 -62.09 31.57 12.51
C LYS A 464 -62.72 30.43 13.34
N LEU A 465 -64.00 30.48 13.70
CA LEU A 465 -64.65 29.38 14.44
C LEU A 465 -65.37 28.34 13.56
N LEU A 466 -65.75 28.66 12.31
CA LEU A 466 -66.49 27.72 11.47
C LEU A 466 -65.60 26.77 10.66
N GLN A 467 -64.38 27.19 10.32
CA GLN A 467 -63.39 26.33 9.64
C GLN A 467 -62.81 25.24 10.55
N ILE A 468 -62.82 25.43 11.88
CA ILE A 468 -62.32 24.45 12.85
C ILE A 468 -63.27 23.25 12.95
N LEU A 469 -64.60 23.47 12.86
CA LEU A 469 -65.58 22.38 12.94
C LEU A 469 -65.55 21.44 11.72
N VAL A 470 -65.36 21.98 10.52
CA VAL A 470 -65.28 21.17 9.28
C VAL A 470 -64.01 20.33 9.25
N PHE A 471 -62.88 20.84 9.77
CA PHE A 471 -61.63 20.10 9.85
C PHE A 471 -61.69 18.92 10.85
N LEU A 472 -62.52 19.04 11.90
CA LEU A 472 -62.75 17.99 12.89
C LEU A 472 -63.70 16.88 12.41
N LEU A 473 -64.59 17.15 11.45
CA LEU A 473 -65.60 16.19 10.98
C LEU A 473 -65.16 15.31 9.80
N PHE A 474 -64.09 15.69 9.08
CA PHE A 474 -63.50 14.86 8.00
C PHE A 474 -62.02 14.48 8.23
N GLY A 475 -61.41 14.89 9.34
CA GLY A 475 -60.03 14.56 9.73
C GLY A 475 -59.81 13.12 10.24
N GLY A 476 -60.51 12.14 9.66
CA GLY A 476 -60.52 10.76 10.11
C GLY A 476 -59.22 9.99 9.85
N GLY A 477 -58.31 10.03 10.83
CA GLY A 477 -57.46 8.87 11.13
C GLY A 477 -56.30 8.55 10.17
N ILE A 478 -55.39 9.50 9.93
CA ILE A 478 -53.98 9.14 9.78
C ILE A 478 -53.25 9.58 11.04
N HIS A 479 -53.24 8.70 12.06
CA HIS A 479 -52.22 8.75 13.10
C HIS A 479 -50.88 8.40 12.44
N CYS A 480 -50.20 9.41 11.89
CA CYS A 480 -48.79 9.29 11.57
C CYS A 480 -48.01 9.29 12.90
N GLN A 481 -48.02 8.15 13.59
CA GLN A 481 -47.02 7.84 14.60
C GLN A 481 -45.66 7.87 13.90
N ALA A 482 -44.97 9.00 13.98
CA ALA A 482 -43.53 9.02 13.75
C ALA A 482 -42.95 7.97 14.69
N SER A 483 -42.31 6.93 14.13
CA SER A 483 -41.81 5.81 14.93
C SER A 483 -40.66 6.33 15.79
N ILE A 484 -40.95 6.61 17.06
CA ILE A 484 -39.96 7.06 18.03
C ILE A 484 -39.05 5.86 18.33
N HIS A 485 -37.94 5.74 17.61
CA HIS A 485 -36.88 4.78 17.93
C HIS A 485 -36.20 5.22 19.23
N ARG A 486 -36.75 4.77 20.36
CA ARG A 486 -36.25 5.03 21.71
C ARG A 486 -35.82 3.73 22.36
N HIS A 487 -34.58 3.70 22.86
CA HIS A 487 -34.02 2.57 23.59
C HIS A 487 -33.74 2.95 25.05
N THR A 488 -33.65 1.94 25.91
CA THR A 488 -33.24 2.11 27.31
C THR A 488 -31.99 1.27 27.57
N PHE A 489 -30.92 1.92 27.98
CA PHE A 489 -29.64 1.31 28.31
C PHE A 489 -29.43 1.41 29.82
N VAL A 490 -29.70 0.32 30.55
CA VAL A 490 -29.38 0.23 31.98
C VAL A 490 -27.95 -0.30 32.09
N VAL A 491 -27.00 0.60 32.33
CA VAL A 491 -25.61 0.25 32.63
C VAL A 491 -25.58 -0.33 34.04
N LYS A 492 -25.14 -1.58 34.20
CA LYS A 492 -25.12 -2.28 35.50
C LYS A 492 -24.08 -3.39 35.53
N GLU A 493 -23.69 -3.79 36.73
CA GLU A 493 -22.86 -4.98 36.91
C GLU A 493 -23.61 -6.27 36.57
N ALA A 494 -22.89 -7.27 36.04
CA ALA A 494 -23.35 -8.63 35.84
C ALA A 494 -22.18 -9.63 35.98
N LEU A 495 -22.47 -10.80 36.55
CA LEU A 495 -21.52 -11.91 36.66
C LEU A 495 -21.29 -12.56 35.29
N TYR A 496 -20.04 -12.63 34.85
CA TYR A 496 -19.63 -13.36 33.65
C TYR A 496 -18.42 -14.26 33.95
N THR A 497 -18.49 -15.49 33.44
CA THR A 497 -17.41 -16.49 33.53
C THR A 497 -16.75 -16.69 32.17
N ARG A 498 -15.42 -16.60 32.11
CA ARG A 498 -14.57 -16.92 30.95
C ARG A 498 -13.23 -17.45 31.42
N LEU A 499 -12.58 -18.33 30.66
CA LEU A 499 -11.26 -18.90 31.00
C LEU A 499 -11.21 -19.48 32.44
N CYS A 500 -12.31 -20.13 32.85
CA CYS A 500 -12.56 -20.67 34.18
C CYS A 500 -12.59 -19.65 35.34
N SER A 501 -12.48 -18.35 35.07
CA SER A 501 -12.57 -17.26 36.06
C SER A 501 -13.92 -16.55 35.96
N THR A 502 -14.47 -16.12 37.10
CA THR A 502 -15.74 -15.38 37.18
C THR A 502 -15.51 -14.04 37.84
N LYS A 503 -15.99 -12.96 37.21
CA LYS A 503 -15.99 -11.61 37.78
C LYS A 503 -17.28 -10.87 37.47
N ASN A 504 -17.57 -9.82 38.25
CA ASN A 504 -18.51 -8.79 37.83
C ASN A 504 -17.87 -7.97 36.70
N ILE A 505 -18.66 -7.66 35.69
CA ILE A 505 -18.31 -6.72 34.63
C ILE A 505 -19.44 -5.71 34.44
N LEU A 506 -19.11 -4.51 33.96
CA LEU A 506 -20.10 -3.51 33.61
C LEU A 506 -20.74 -3.89 32.26
N THR A 507 -22.06 -3.82 32.18
CA THR A 507 -22.83 -4.27 31.00
C THR A 507 -24.00 -3.35 30.71
N VAL A 508 -24.46 -3.32 29.46
CA VAL A 508 -25.77 -2.73 29.13
C VAL A 508 -26.85 -3.81 29.21
N ASN A 509 -27.86 -3.57 30.03
CA ASN A 509 -29.01 -4.45 30.23
C ASN A 509 -28.65 -5.89 30.67
N GLY A 510 -27.46 -6.10 31.27
CA GLY A 510 -26.96 -7.41 31.67
C GLY A 510 -26.31 -8.23 30.55
N ARG A 511 -26.10 -7.63 29.37
CA ARG A 511 -25.60 -8.32 28.17
C ARG A 511 -24.16 -7.92 27.85
N PHE A 512 -23.33 -8.91 27.54
CA PHE A 512 -21.98 -8.75 27.00
C PHE A 512 -21.76 -9.72 25.82
N PRO A 513 -21.52 -9.22 24.59
CA PRO A 513 -21.63 -7.81 24.17
C PRO A 513 -23.04 -7.24 24.40
N GLY A 514 -23.14 -5.92 24.42
CA GLY A 514 -24.39 -5.20 24.62
C GLY A 514 -25.37 -5.31 23.45
N PRO A 515 -26.61 -4.78 23.60
CA PRO A 515 -27.63 -4.83 22.57
C PRO A 515 -27.24 -4.09 21.28
N THR A 516 -27.52 -4.71 20.14
CA THR A 516 -27.43 -4.06 18.83
C THR A 516 -28.53 -3.00 18.65
N ILE A 517 -28.16 -1.81 18.19
CA ILE A 517 -29.10 -0.79 17.69
C ILE A 517 -29.30 -1.05 16.20
N TYR A 518 -30.56 -1.02 15.75
CA TYR A 518 -30.93 -1.16 14.35
C TYR A 518 -31.68 0.11 13.93
N ALA A 519 -31.27 0.71 12.81
CA ALA A 519 -31.83 1.95 12.29
C ALA A 519 -31.67 2.03 10.77
N LYS A 520 -32.23 3.06 10.15
CA LYS A 520 -32.03 3.38 8.73
C LYS A 520 -31.30 4.71 8.58
N LYS A 521 -30.63 4.87 7.45
CA LYS A 521 -29.94 6.10 7.05
C LYS A 521 -30.84 7.34 7.21
N GLY A 522 -30.37 8.28 8.03
CA GLY A 522 -31.07 9.55 8.30
C GLY A 522 -32.12 9.51 9.43
N GLU A 523 -32.25 8.41 10.17
CA GLU A 523 -33.13 8.35 11.35
C GLU A 523 -32.50 9.04 12.58
N ILE A 524 -33.36 9.48 13.49
CA ILE A 524 -32.97 10.02 14.80
C ILE A 524 -33.43 9.05 15.88
N ILE A 525 -32.50 8.64 16.73
CA ILE A 525 -32.70 7.65 17.79
C ILE A 525 -32.51 8.35 19.13
N THR A 526 -33.29 8.00 20.15
CA THR A 526 -33.05 8.43 21.55
C THR A 526 -32.64 7.24 22.39
N VAL A 527 -31.62 7.37 23.22
CA VAL A 527 -31.22 6.33 24.16
C VAL A 527 -31.21 6.87 25.58
N ASP A 528 -32.10 6.36 26.43
CA ASP A 528 -32.13 6.68 27.85
C ASP A 528 -31.10 5.83 28.58
N ILE A 529 -29.99 6.44 28.97
CA ILE A 529 -28.91 5.76 29.69
C ILE A 529 -29.14 5.95 31.18
N TYR A 530 -29.27 4.84 31.91
CA TYR A 530 -29.37 4.82 33.37
C TYR A 530 -28.11 4.17 33.92
N ASN A 531 -27.29 4.95 34.64
CA ASN A 531 -26.12 4.39 35.30
C ASN A 531 -26.52 3.77 36.64
N ARG A 532 -26.49 2.43 36.70
CA ARG A 532 -26.63 1.61 37.91
C ARG A 532 -25.37 0.76 38.15
N GLY A 533 -24.23 1.17 37.60
CA GLY A 533 -22.92 0.63 37.92
C GLY A 533 -22.31 1.27 39.17
N LYS A 534 -21.11 0.82 39.53
CA LYS A 534 -20.28 1.39 40.62
C LYS A 534 -19.44 2.61 40.18
N GLU A 535 -19.33 2.86 38.87
CA GLU A 535 -18.37 3.80 38.24
C GLU A 535 -19.07 4.87 37.42
N ASN A 536 -18.36 5.95 37.12
CA ASN A 536 -18.76 6.94 36.12
C ASN A 536 -18.85 6.30 34.73
N VAL A 537 -19.79 6.76 33.89
CA VAL A 537 -19.91 6.25 32.53
C VAL A 537 -20.35 7.33 31.54
N THR A 538 -19.81 7.29 30.34
CA THR A 538 -20.37 7.91 29.13
C THR A 538 -20.59 6.84 28.07
N ILE A 539 -21.41 7.12 27.05
CA ILE A 539 -21.57 6.24 25.88
C ILE A 539 -21.31 7.08 24.63
N HIS A 540 -20.50 6.55 23.72
CA HIS A 540 -20.19 7.09 22.40
C HIS A 540 -20.78 6.22 21.29
N TRP A 541 -21.14 6.88 20.19
CA TRP A 541 -21.79 6.30 19.02
C TRP A 541 -20.81 6.29 17.85
N HIS A 542 -19.81 5.41 17.93
CA HIS A 542 -18.65 5.36 17.05
C HIS A 542 -19.00 5.44 15.56
N GLY A 543 -18.46 6.47 14.91
CA GLY A 543 -18.64 6.76 13.48
C GLY A 543 -19.97 7.44 13.12
N VAL A 544 -20.83 7.79 14.08
CA VAL A 544 -21.99 8.66 13.83
C VAL A 544 -21.55 10.12 13.81
N LYS A 545 -21.89 10.87 12.76
CA LYS A 545 -21.40 12.25 12.58
C LYS A 545 -22.06 13.27 13.50
N MET A 546 -23.22 12.98 14.09
CA MET A 546 -23.93 13.89 15.01
C MET A 546 -24.06 15.34 14.47
N PRO A 547 -24.60 15.55 13.25
CA PRO A 547 -24.54 16.85 12.58
C PRO A 547 -25.14 17.98 13.43
N ARG A 548 -24.26 18.91 13.84
CA ARG A 548 -24.51 20.09 14.68
C ARG A 548 -24.88 19.78 16.13
N TYR A 549 -24.71 18.54 16.60
CA TYR A 549 -25.18 18.09 17.91
C TYR A 549 -24.11 17.28 18.70
N PRO A 550 -22.94 17.87 19.01
CA PRO A 550 -21.88 17.18 19.76
C PRO A 550 -22.25 16.83 21.20
N TRP A 551 -23.31 17.43 21.77
CA TRP A 551 -23.76 17.26 23.16
C TRP A 551 -24.03 15.82 23.61
N THR A 552 -24.31 14.93 22.67
CA THR A 552 -24.57 13.50 22.94
C THR A 552 -23.63 12.61 22.15
N ASP A 553 -22.48 13.15 21.74
CA ASP A 553 -21.40 12.41 21.09
C ASP A 553 -20.74 11.42 22.07
N GLY A 554 -20.47 11.84 23.32
CA GLY A 554 -20.09 10.93 24.41
C GLY A 554 -18.70 11.03 25.04
N PRO A 555 -17.59 11.45 24.38
CA PRO A 555 -16.26 11.40 24.99
C PRO A 555 -16.17 12.25 26.27
N GLU A 556 -15.75 11.61 27.36
CA GLU A 556 -15.73 12.15 28.72
C GLU A 556 -14.79 13.37 28.82
N TYR A 557 -15.26 14.44 29.45
CA TYR A 557 -14.58 15.75 29.55
C TYR A 557 -14.23 16.42 28.20
N ILE A 558 -14.70 15.89 27.07
CA ILE A 558 -14.61 16.55 25.76
C ILE A 558 -15.96 17.15 25.37
N THR A 559 -17.02 16.34 25.41
CA THR A 559 -18.39 16.75 24.99
C THR A 559 -19.42 16.73 26.11
N GLN A 560 -19.13 15.99 27.18
CA GLN A 560 -19.96 15.92 28.37
C GLN A 560 -19.11 15.48 29.56
N CYS A 561 -19.53 15.87 30.77
CA CYS A 561 -19.09 15.19 31.98
C CYS A 561 -19.80 13.82 32.16
N PRO A 562 -19.24 12.92 32.98
CA PRO A 562 -19.75 11.55 33.11
C PRO A 562 -21.14 11.47 33.75
N ILE A 563 -21.90 10.47 33.33
CA ILE A 563 -23.16 10.08 33.98
C ILE A 563 -22.78 9.37 35.29
N GLN A 564 -22.95 10.05 36.41
CA GLN A 564 -22.63 9.52 37.75
C GLN A 564 -23.45 8.27 38.09
N PRO A 565 -22.95 7.36 38.94
CA PRO A 565 -23.74 6.27 39.54
C PRO A 565 -25.08 6.77 40.10
N GLY A 566 -26.15 6.01 39.85
CA GLY A 566 -27.53 6.35 40.22
C GLY A 566 -28.21 7.40 39.32
N SER A 567 -27.47 8.10 38.47
CA SER A 567 -27.99 9.13 37.57
C SER A 567 -28.44 8.57 36.21
N LYS A 568 -29.02 9.43 35.37
CA LYS A 568 -29.44 9.11 34.00
C LYS A 568 -29.15 10.27 33.06
N PHE A 569 -29.02 9.99 31.76
CA PHE A 569 -28.92 11.00 30.70
C PHE A 569 -29.58 10.49 29.41
N SER A 570 -30.25 11.37 28.68
CA SER A 570 -31.00 11.03 27.46
C SER A 570 -30.19 11.42 26.22
N GLN A 571 -29.37 10.50 25.69
CA GLN A 571 -28.56 10.77 24.50
C GLN A 571 -29.38 10.67 23.20
N LYS A 572 -29.02 11.46 22.18
CA LYS A 572 -29.60 11.37 20.83
C LYS A 572 -28.54 10.91 19.83
N ILE A 573 -28.95 10.05 18.91
CA ILE A 573 -28.15 9.62 17.76
C ILE A 573 -28.79 10.24 16.54
N ILE A 574 -28.05 11.08 15.81
CA ILE A 574 -28.52 11.74 14.60
C ILE A 574 -27.75 11.15 13.42
N LEU A 575 -28.34 10.16 12.76
CA LEU A 575 -27.79 9.60 11.52
C LEU A 575 -28.01 10.57 10.36
N SER A 576 -27.13 10.50 9.36
CA SER A 576 -27.04 11.45 8.26
C SER A 576 -26.82 10.77 6.91
N SER A 577 -25.65 10.19 6.72
CA SER A 577 -25.07 9.69 5.46
C SER A 577 -24.48 8.29 5.61
N GLU A 578 -24.32 7.84 6.84
CA GLU A 578 -23.86 6.53 7.28
C GLU A 578 -24.84 5.44 6.82
N GLU A 579 -24.32 4.35 6.26
CA GLU A 579 -25.08 3.21 5.74
C GLU A 579 -24.16 1.97 5.73
N GLY A 580 -24.48 0.95 6.54
CA GLY A 580 -23.60 -0.19 6.81
C GLY A 580 -23.49 -0.50 8.31
N THR A 581 -22.31 -0.95 8.75
CA THR A 581 -22.03 -1.23 10.16
C THR A 581 -21.27 -0.10 10.84
N LEU A 582 -21.75 0.27 12.02
CA LEU A 582 -21.11 1.12 13.02
C LEU A 582 -21.17 0.39 14.38
N TRP A 583 -20.74 1.04 15.45
CA TRP A 583 -20.83 0.48 16.80
C TRP A 583 -20.97 1.56 17.87
N TRP A 584 -21.27 1.16 19.09
CA TRP A 584 -21.31 2.02 20.27
C TRP A 584 -20.45 1.42 21.37
N HIS A 585 -19.87 2.26 22.20
CA HIS A 585 -19.06 1.84 23.34
C HIS A 585 -19.04 2.90 24.43
N ALA A 586 -18.65 2.53 25.65
CA ALA A 586 -18.36 3.53 26.68
C ALA A 586 -17.13 4.37 26.29
N HIS A 587 -17.09 5.65 26.65
CA HIS A 587 -15.99 6.56 26.29
C HIS A 587 -15.50 7.31 27.53
N SER A 588 -15.25 6.50 28.56
CA SER A 588 -14.91 6.86 29.94
C SER A 588 -14.18 5.66 30.55
N ASP A 589 -12.94 5.86 31.01
CA ASP A 589 -12.05 4.79 31.49
C ASP A 589 -11.92 3.60 30.50
N TRP A 590 -11.42 2.44 30.94
CA TRP A 590 -11.31 1.25 30.07
C TRP A 590 -12.61 0.42 30.02
N THR A 591 -13.72 0.99 30.49
CA THR A 591 -15.03 0.31 30.64
C THR A 591 -15.57 -0.27 29.33
N ARG A 592 -15.15 0.28 28.17
CA ARG A 592 -15.50 -0.25 26.84
C ARG A 592 -15.06 -1.67 26.56
N ALA A 593 -14.15 -2.24 27.36
CA ALA A 593 -13.82 -3.68 27.27
C ALA A 593 -15.05 -4.58 27.42
N THR A 594 -16.08 -4.10 28.12
CA THR A 594 -17.33 -4.84 28.38
C THR A 594 -18.60 -4.06 28.06
N VAL A 595 -18.52 -2.72 28.02
CA VAL A 595 -19.63 -1.83 27.63
C VAL A 595 -19.49 -1.41 26.16
N HIS A 596 -19.89 -2.30 25.24
CA HIS A 596 -19.94 -2.03 23.80
C HIS A 596 -21.01 -2.87 23.09
N GLY A 597 -21.42 -2.46 21.89
CA GLY A 597 -22.35 -3.21 21.02
C GLY A 597 -22.44 -2.63 19.61
N ALA A 598 -23.13 -3.32 18.70
CA ALA A 598 -23.20 -2.92 17.29
C ALA A 598 -24.28 -1.84 17.02
N ILE A 599 -24.07 -1.02 15.98
CA ILE A 599 -25.10 -0.17 15.36
C ILE A 599 -25.20 -0.60 13.88
N ILE A 600 -26.37 -1.07 13.44
CA ILE A 600 -26.59 -1.45 12.04
C ILE A 600 -27.48 -0.40 11.38
N VAL A 601 -26.94 0.27 10.36
CA VAL A 601 -27.64 1.33 9.61
C VAL A 601 -28.02 0.79 8.23
N TYR A 602 -29.29 0.43 8.09
CA TYR A 602 -29.86 -0.06 6.84
C TYR A 602 -30.02 1.05 5.79
N PRO A 603 -30.09 0.66 4.49
CA PRO A 603 -30.55 1.55 3.43
C PRO A 603 -31.87 2.23 3.79
N LYS A 604 -32.02 3.48 3.34
CA LYS A 604 -33.25 4.26 3.53
C LYS A 604 -34.43 3.56 2.83
N ASN A 605 -35.65 3.75 3.34
CA ASN A 605 -36.85 3.27 2.66
C ASN A 605 -36.86 3.73 1.18
N GLY A 606 -36.93 2.77 0.25
CA GLY A 606 -36.91 3.01 -1.20
C GLY A 606 -35.53 2.87 -1.86
N THR A 607 -34.43 2.78 -1.10
CA THR A 607 -33.10 2.42 -1.63
C THR A 607 -32.77 0.94 -1.34
N LYS A 608 -31.65 0.48 -1.89
CA LYS A 608 -31.19 -0.92 -1.82
C LYS A 608 -29.67 -0.95 -1.60
N TYR A 609 -29.16 -2.08 -1.14
CA TYR A 609 -27.72 -2.34 -1.19
C TYR A 609 -27.18 -2.24 -2.63
N PRO A 610 -25.95 -1.75 -2.84
CA PRO A 610 -25.28 -1.75 -4.15
C PRO A 610 -24.82 -3.14 -4.60
N PHE A 611 -25.01 -4.16 -3.75
CA PHE A 611 -24.77 -5.58 -4.00
C PHE A 611 -26.06 -6.38 -3.77
N PRO A 612 -26.16 -7.64 -4.26
CA PRO A 612 -27.33 -8.48 -4.03
C PRO A 612 -27.63 -8.62 -2.54
N LYS A 613 -28.90 -8.41 -2.15
CA LYS A 613 -29.30 -8.45 -0.74
C LYS A 613 -28.91 -9.81 -0.10
N PRO A 614 -28.16 -9.82 1.00
CA PRO A 614 -27.77 -11.06 1.69
C PRO A 614 -28.99 -11.80 2.23
N ASN A 615 -28.87 -13.12 2.40
CA ASN A 615 -29.95 -13.92 2.99
C ASN A 615 -30.06 -13.72 4.51
N VAL A 616 -28.93 -13.50 5.19
CA VAL A 616 -28.84 -13.26 6.64
C VAL A 616 -27.73 -12.24 6.90
N GLU A 617 -27.88 -11.43 7.94
CA GLU A 617 -26.89 -10.45 8.39
C GLU A 617 -26.54 -10.72 9.86
N VAL A 618 -25.25 -10.71 10.22
CA VAL A 618 -24.79 -11.15 11.55
C VAL A 618 -23.64 -10.27 12.05
N PRO A 619 -23.78 -9.59 13.20
CA PRO A 619 -22.68 -8.93 13.89
C PRO A 619 -21.59 -9.91 14.34
N ILE A 620 -20.33 -9.56 14.07
CA ILE A 620 -19.13 -10.27 14.50
C ILE A 620 -18.25 -9.27 15.25
N ILE A 621 -18.43 -9.17 16.56
CA ILE A 621 -17.70 -8.23 17.42
C ILE A 621 -16.44 -8.92 17.93
N LEU A 622 -15.28 -8.45 17.50
CA LEU A 622 -13.99 -8.82 18.05
C LEU A 622 -13.73 -7.99 19.32
N GLY A 623 -13.12 -8.59 20.34
CA GLY A 623 -12.83 -7.91 21.60
C GLY A 623 -11.74 -8.62 22.40
N GLU A 624 -11.54 -8.21 23.65
CA GLU A 624 -10.52 -8.73 24.57
C GLU A 624 -11.11 -9.06 25.93
N TRP A 625 -10.47 -9.98 26.66
CA TRP A 625 -10.84 -10.36 28.02
C TRP A 625 -9.63 -10.38 28.95
N TRP A 626 -9.74 -9.68 30.07
CA TRP A 626 -8.90 -9.84 31.25
C TRP A 626 -9.64 -10.62 32.32
N LYS A 627 -8.97 -11.48 33.09
CA LYS A 627 -9.51 -12.09 34.32
C LYS A 627 -9.63 -11.04 35.44
N SER A 628 -8.69 -10.11 35.53
CA SER A 628 -8.70 -8.95 36.44
C SER A 628 -9.78 -7.92 36.08
N ASP A 629 -10.11 -7.01 37.00
CA ASP A 629 -10.88 -5.80 36.65
C ASP A 629 -10.05 -4.94 35.68
N VAL A 630 -10.67 -4.46 34.61
CA VAL A 630 -9.96 -3.77 33.51
C VAL A 630 -9.50 -2.37 33.91
N ASN A 631 -10.26 -1.69 34.78
CA ASN A 631 -9.86 -0.39 35.30
C ASN A 631 -8.72 -0.56 36.31
N ALA A 632 -8.71 -1.65 37.09
CA ALA A 632 -7.57 -1.96 37.97
C ALA A 632 -6.28 -2.23 37.18
N VAL A 633 -6.35 -2.89 36.02
CA VAL A 633 -5.19 -3.09 35.11
C VAL A 633 -4.66 -1.76 34.58
N ARG A 634 -5.55 -0.84 34.21
CA ARG A 634 -5.16 0.54 33.83
C ARG A 634 -4.51 1.28 35.00
N ASP A 635 -5.14 1.26 36.17
CA ASP A 635 -4.70 2.00 37.35
C ASP A 635 -3.33 1.51 37.85
N GLU A 636 -3.09 0.20 37.78
CA GLU A 636 -1.78 -0.42 38.03
C GLU A 636 -0.70 0.10 37.05
N GLY A 637 -0.99 0.09 35.74
CA GLY A 637 -0.06 0.61 34.73
C GLY A 637 0.24 2.11 34.90
N LEU A 638 -0.78 2.92 35.21
CA LEU A 638 -0.62 4.35 35.48
C LEU A 638 0.19 4.62 36.75
N ALA A 639 -0.06 3.88 37.84
CA ALA A 639 0.64 4.05 39.11
C ALA A 639 2.11 3.59 39.07
N THR A 640 2.40 2.53 38.31
CA THR A 640 3.76 1.96 38.15
C THR A 640 4.56 2.60 37.01
N GLY A 641 3.89 3.28 36.08
CA GLY A 641 4.47 3.87 34.87
C GLY A 641 4.79 2.88 33.75
N ALA A 642 4.45 1.59 33.91
CA ALA A 642 4.64 0.54 32.90
C ALA A 642 3.53 0.50 31.84
N ASP A 643 3.76 -0.34 30.82
CA ASP A 643 2.72 -0.80 29.90
C ASP A 643 1.74 -1.70 30.69
N PRO A 644 0.41 -1.47 30.62
CA PRO A 644 -0.55 -2.27 31.38
C PRO A 644 -0.54 -3.76 30.99
N ASN A 645 -0.95 -4.63 31.93
CA ASN A 645 -1.02 -6.07 31.71
C ASN A 645 -1.87 -6.43 30.47
N ILE A 646 -1.37 -7.33 29.63
CA ILE A 646 -2.06 -7.82 28.42
C ILE A 646 -3.36 -8.58 28.76
N SER A 647 -4.25 -8.71 27.78
CA SER A 647 -5.44 -9.52 27.89
C SER A 647 -5.11 -11.02 28.00
N ASP A 648 -5.97 -11.78 28.67
CA ASP A 648 -5.87 -13.23 28.80
C ASP A 648 -6.38 -13.99 27.56
N SER A 649 -7.19 -13.33 26.72
CA SER A 649 -7.69 -13.85 25.44
C SER A 649 -8.45 -12.79 24.63
N PHE A 650 -8.26 -12.80 23.32
CA PHE A 650 -9.21 -12.23 22.36
C PHE A 650 -10.58 -12.95 22.40
N LEU A 651 -11.61 -12.30 21.86
CA LEU A 651 -13.00 -12.76 21.85
C LEU A 651 -13.62 -12.60 20.46
N ILE A 652 -14.53 -13.51 20.09
CA ILE A 652 -15.53 -13.32 19.02
C ILE A 652 -16.91 -13.36 19.67
N ASN A 653 -17.70 -12.29 19.51
CA ASN A 653 -19.02 -12.11 20.13
C ASN A 653 -19.01 -12.41 21.65
N GLY A 654 -17.95 -11.93 22.33
CA GLY A 654 -17.77 -12.09 23.78
C GLY A 654 -17.31 -13.49 24.22
N GLN A 655 -16.80 -14.33 23.32
CA GLN A 655 -16.38 -15.72 23.61
C GLN A 655 -14.95 -16.02 23.12
N PRO A 656 -14.06 -16.62 23.94
CA PRO A 656 -12.70 -17.00 23.53
C PRO A 656 -12.66 -18.03 22.40
N GLY A 657 -13.52 -19.04 22.46
CA GLY A 657 -13.60 -20.12 21.47
C GLY A 657 -13.06 -21.48 21.92
N ASP A 658 -12.94 -22.40 20.97
CA ASP A 658 -12.64 -23.82 21.20
C ASP A 658 -11.21 -24.11 21.66
N LEU A 659 -10.28 -23.19 21.42
CA LEU A 659 -8.86 -23.32 21.76
C LEU A 659 -8.57 -23.01 23.25
N HIS A 660 -9.59 -22.59 24.02
CA HIS A 660 -9.43 -22.03 25.35
C HIS A 660 -10.12 -22.85 26.46
N PRO A 661 -9.53 -22.92 27.67
CA PRO A 661 -10.13 -23.63 28.79
C PRO A 661 -11.49 -23.04 29.18
N CYS A 662 -12.42 -23.91 29.59
CA CYS A 662 -13.79 -23.56 29.96
C CYS A 662 -14.59 -22.74 28.92
N SER A 663 -14.18 -22.72 27.64
CA SER A 663 -14.75 -21.81 26.63
C SER A 663 -15.49 -22.52 25.48
N LYS A 664 -15.12 -23.77 25.17
CA LYS A 664 -15.66 -24.60 24.07
C LYS A 664 -17.19 -24.76 24.02
N SER A 665 -17.87 -24.78 25.17
CA SER A 665 -19.34 -24.85 25.23
C SER A 665 -20.02 -23.53 24.85
N GLY A 666 -19.32 -22.41 25.07
CA GLY A 666 -19.79 -21.05 24.77
C GLY A 666 -19.39 -20.53 23.39
N THR A 667 -18.47 -21.19 22.67
CA THR A 667 -17.97 -20.81 21.34
C THR A 667 -19.11 -20.37 20.41
N PHE A 668 -19.02 -19.16 19.84
CA PHE A 668 -20.03 -18.62 18.93
C PHE A 668 -20.17 -19.49 17.67
N LYS A 669 -21.41 -19.76 17.25
CA LYS A 669 -21.73 -20.59 16.08
C LYS A 669 -22.63 -19.85 15.11
N LEU A 670 -22.11 -19.54 13.94
CA LEU A 670 -22.89 -19.06 12.80
C LEU A 670 -23.44 -20.26 12.03
N THR A 671 -24.75 -20.50 12.13
CA THR A 671 -25.41 -21.58 11.37
C THR A 671 -25.74 -21.11 9.96
N VAL A 672 -25.27 -21.83 8.93
CA VAL A 672 -25.42 -21.48 7.51
C VAL A 672 -26.14 -22.54 6.69
N ASP A 673 -26.84 -22.12 5.64
CA ASP A 673 -27.47 -22.98 4.65
C ASP A 673 -26.66 -22.96 3.35
N HIS A 674 -26.40 -24.12 2.76
CA HIS A 674 -25.55 -24.24 1.57
C HIS A 674 -26.09 -23.42 0.39
N GLY A 675 -25.21 -22.69 -0.30
CA GLY A 675 -25.54 -21.80 -1.43
C GLY A 675 -26.23 -20.50 -1.04
N LYS A 676 -26.25 -20.12 0.26
CA LYS A 676 -26.75 -18.81 0.72
C LYS A 676 -25.62 -17.83 1.00
N THR A 677 -25.92 -16.54 0.92
CA THR A 677 -24.99 -15.45 1.24
C THR A 677 -25.31 -14.81 2.59
N TYR A 678 -24.25 -14.54 3.35
CA TYR A 678 -24.28 -13.98 4.70
C TYR A 678 -23.49 -12.68 4.71
N LEU A 679 -24.04 -11.61 5.27
CA LEU A 679 -23.31 -10.38 5.51
C LEU A 679 -22.80 -10.37 6.95
N LEU A 680 -21.51 -10.62 7.09
CA LEU A 680 -20.80 -10.51 8.35
C LEU A 680 -20.49 -9.04 8.61
N ARG A 681 -21.00 -8.54 9.73
CA ARG A 681 -20.90 -7.14 10.16
C ARG A 681 -19.81 -7.07 11.23
N ILE A 682 -18.56 -7.02 10.77
CA ILE A 682 -17.37 -7.21 11.60
C ILE A 682 -17.00 -5.88 12.25
N ILE A 683 -16.77 -5.88 13.56
CA ILE A 683 -16.41 -4.71 14.38
C ILE A 683 -15.18 -5.11 15.20
N ASN A 684 -14.13 -4.29 15.24
CA ASN A 684 -13.06 -4.48 16.22
C ASN A 684 -13.27 -3.54 17.42
N ALA A 685 -13.79 -4.12 18.52
CA ALA A 685 -13.98 -3.48 19.81
C ALA A 685 -12.87 -3.82 20.83
N ALA A 686 -11.78 -4.47 20.40
CA ALA A 686 -10.59 -4.68 21.22
C ALA A 686 -10.01 -3.34 21.71
N LEU A 687 -9.31 -3.37 22.83
CA LEU A 687 -8.71 -2.18 23.44
C LEU A 687 -7.32 -1.91 22.91
N GLN A 688 -6.51 -2.94 22.67
CA GLN A 688 -5.06 -2.79 22.55
C GLN A 688 -4.46 -3.16 21.20
N GLU A 689 -5.09 -4.02 20.39
CA GLU A 689 -4.44 -4.60 19.22
C GLU A 689 -5.33 -4.66 17.96
N ALA A 690 -4.69 -4.50 16.80
CA ALA A 690 -5.28 -4.82 15.50
C ALA A 690 -5.32 -6.34 15.28
N LEU A 691 -6.31 -6.83 14.53
CA LEU A 691 -6.58 -8.26 14.39
C LEU A 691 -6.62 -8.69 12.93
N PHE A 692 -5.81 -9.68 12.56
CA PHE A 692 -6.09 -10.49 11.37
C PHE A 692 -7.30 -11.37 11.65
N PHE A 693 -8.20 -11.48 10.67
CA PHE A 693 -9.40 -12.31 10.72
C PHE A 693 -9.52 -13.13 9.44
N SER A 694 -9.94 -14.40 9.55
CA SER A 694 -10.17 -15.30 8.41
C SER A 694 -11.18 -16.40 8.73
N ILE A 695 -11.72 -17.05 7.69
CA ILE A 695 -12.70 -18.14 7.79
C ILE A 695 -12.21 -19.32 6.94
N ALA A 696 -12.06 -20.49 7.55
CA ALA A 696 -11.43 -21.64 6.92
C ALA A 696 -12.15 -22.06 5.64
N LYS A 697 -11.41 -22.12 4.53
CA LYS A 697 -11.89 -22.46 3.17
C LYS A 697 -12.96 -21.52 2.58
N HIS A 698 -13.20 -20.35 3.17
CA HIS A 698 -14.16 -19.39 2.64
C HIS A 698 -13.46 -18.08 2.31
N LYS A 699 -13.73 -17.55 1.10
CA LYS A 699 -13.31 -16.18 0.75
C LYS A 699 -14.28 -15.17 1.35
N MET A 700 -13.75 -14.00 1.68
CA MET A 700 -14.46 -12.88 2.26
C MET A 700 -14.46 -11.73 1.25
N THR A 701 -15.63 -11.23 0.88
CA THR A 701 -15.74 -10.06 -0.01
C THR A 701 -16.16 -8.84 0.78
N VAL A 702 -15.20 -7.95 1.06
CA VAL A 702 -15.46 -6.65 1.72
C VAL A 702 -16.25 -5.77 0.77
N VAL A 703 -17.40 -5.26 1.22
CA VAL A 703 -18.31 -4.39 0.47
C VAL A 703 -18.64 -3.08 1.19
N GLY A 704 -18.18 -2.90 2.43
CA GLY A 704 -18.25 -1.65 3.16
C GLY A 704 -17.26 -1.59 4.32
N THR A 705 -16.98 -0.39 4.80
CA THR A 705 -16.18 -0.09 5.99
C THR A 705 -16.72 1.17 6.64
N ASP A 706 -16.69 1.27 7.97
CA ASP A 706 -16.95 2.51 8.71
C ASP A 706 -18.26 3.23 8.31
N GLY A 707 -19.34 2.47 8.08
CA GLY A 707 -20.63 3.03 7.63
C GLY A 707 -20.65 3.59 6.20
N SER A 708 -19.71 3.19 5.34
CA SER A 708 -19.60 3.58 3.93
C SER A 708 -19.33 2.39 3.00
N TYR A 709 -19.87 2.40 1.78
CA TYR A 709 -19.65 1.32 0.81
C TYR A 709 -18.29 1.39 0.10
N THR A 710 -17.68 0.23 -0.09
CA THR A 710 -16.43 0.07 -0.83
C THR A 710 -16.65 -0.56 -2.20
N LYS A 711 -15.67 -0.45 -3.08
CA LYS A 711 -15.56 -1.39 -4.21
C LYS A 711 -15.34 -2.80 -3.66
N PRO A 712 -16.02 -3.85 -4.17
CA PRO A 712 -15.87 -5.21 -3.66
C PRO A 712 -14.42 -5.71 -3.68
N LEU A 713 -13.92 -6.13 -2.52
CA LEU A 713 -12.54 -6.65 -2.34
C LEU A 713 -12.59 -8.06 -1.76
N THR A 714 -12.43 -9.07 -2.61
CA THR A 714 -12.41 -10.49 -2.21
C THR A 714 -11.02 -10.93 -1.75
N ARG A 715 -10.88 -11.40 -0.52
CA ARG A 715 -9.62 -11.87 0.10
C ARG A 715 -9.85 -13.08 1.02
N ASP A 716 -8.78 -13.80 1.34
CA ASP A 716 -8.80 -14.94 2.25
C ASP A 716 -8.63 -14.52 3.73
N TYR A 717 -8.11 -13.32 3.98
CA TYR A 717 -8.03 -12.67 5.28
C TYR A 717 -8.40 -11.18 5.18
N ILE A 718 -8.71 -10.56 6.31
CA ILE A 718 -8.75 -9.10 6.50
C ILE A 718 -7.85 -8.72 7.68
N ILE A 719 -7.41 -7.47 7.75
CA ILE A 719 -6.85 -6.84 8.95
C ILE A 719 -7.82 -5.73 9.40
N ILE A 720 -8.17 -5.71 10.68
CA ILE A 720 -9.12 -4.74 11.25
C ILE A 720 -8.56 -4.17 12.56
N SER A 721 -8.45 -2.85 12.64
CA SER A 721 -7.92 -2.15 13.82
C SER A 721 -9.05 -1.74 14.77
N PRO A 722 -8.81 -1.56 16.08
CA PRO A 722 -9.79 -1.00 16.99
C PRO A 722 -10.43 0.28 16.43
N GLY A 723 -11.74 0.42 16.58
CA GLY A 723 -12.53 1.48 15.95
C GLY A 723 -13.14 1.10 14.59
N GLN A 724 -12.42 0.34 13.76
CA GLN A 724 -12.86 0.03 12.41
C GLN A 724 -14.01 -1.00 12.37
N THR A 725 -14.82 -0.88 11.32
CA THR A 725 -15.82 -1.89 10.94
C THR A 725 -15.64 -2.33 9.49
N PHE A 726 -16.05 -3.57 9.18
CA PHE A 726 -16.13 -4.10 7.81
C PHE A 726 -17.42 -4.87 7.58
N ASP A 727 -18.10 -4.54 6.48
CA ASP A 727 -19.22 -5.30 5.93
C ASP A 727 -18.67 -6.31 4.92
N VAL A 728 -18.79 -7.60 5.23
CA VAL A 728 -18.15 -8.71 4.50
C VAL A 728 -19.18 -9.74 4.05
N ILE A 729 -19.29 -9.96 2.74
CA ILE A 729 -20.08 -11.05 2.17
C ILE A 729 -19.30 -12.37 2.29
N LEU A 730 -19.91 -13.33 2.97
CA LEU A 730 -19.56 -14.74 3.04
C LEU A 730 -20.54 -15.54 2.17
N GLU A 731 -20.02 -16.36 1.25
CA GLU A 731 -20.83 -17.31 0.47
C GLU A 731 -20.68 -18.71 1.05
N ALA A 732 -21.79 -19.34 1.46
CA ALA A 732 -21.79 -20.67 2.06
C ALA A 732 -21.71 -21.79 0.98
N ASN A 733 -20.61 -21.81 0.23
CA ASN A 733 -20.40 -22.68 -0.94
C ASN A 733 -19.47 -23.89 -0.72
N GLN A 734 -19.05 -24.12 0.53
CA GLN A 734 -18.20 -25.26 0.89
C GLN A 734 -19.05 -26.49 1.21
N ARG A 735 -18.48 -27.69 1.06
CA ARG A 735 -19.12 -28.96 1.43
C ARG A 735 -19.68 -28.87 2.87
N PRO A 736 -20.95 -29.25 3.13
CA PRO A 736 -21.54 -29.16 4.48
C PRO A 736 -20.65 -29.79 5.57
N ASN A 737 -20.15 -28.95 6.48
CA ASN A 737 -19.24 -29.30 7.57
C ASN A 737 -19.16 -28.14 8.59
N HIS A 738 -18.26 -28.24 9.56
CA HIS A 738 -17.85 -27.13 10.42
C HIS A 738 -16.52 -26.51 9.96
N TYR A 739 -16.42 -25.19 10.04
CA TYR A 739 -15.26 -24.40 9.64
C TYR A 739 -14.95 -23.34 10.70
N TYR A 740 -13.70 -23.18 11.11
CA TYR A 740 -13.35 -22.10 12.04
C TYR A 740 -13.32 -20.75 11.33
N MET A 741 -14.03 -19.81 11.92
CA MET A 741 -13.71 -18.39 11.90
C MET A 741 -12.67 -18.14 13.00
N ALA A 742 -11.59 -17.43 12.71
CA ALA A 742 -10.54 -17.16 13.70
C ALA A 742 -9.97 -15.76 13.56
N ALA A 743 -9.51 -15.20 14.68
CA ALA A 743 -8.76 -13.95 14.72
C ALA A 743 -7.52 -14.04 15.61
N ARG A 744 -6.46 -13.32 15.22
CA ARG A 744 -5.18 -13.20 15.94
C ARG A 744 -4.62 -11.79 15.78
N VAL A 745 -3.87 -11.33 16.77
CA VAL A 745 -3.07 -10.09 16.76
C VAL A 745 -2.28 -9.88 15.47
N TYR A 746 -2.24 -8.61 15.05
CA TYR A 746 -1.15 -8.01 14.29
C TYR A 746 -0.38 -7.07 15.23
N SER A 747 0.91 -7.31 15.44
CA SER A 747 1.77 -6.43 16.25
C SER A 747 3.21 -6.42 15.73
N VAL A 748 3.83 -5.24 15.84
CA VAL A 748 5.22 -4.95 15.44
C VAL A 748 6.00 -4.21 16.53
N ALA A 749 5.44 -4.14 17.75
CA ALA A 749 6.05 -3.43 18.86
C ALA A 749 7.33 -4.14 19.32
N PRO A 750 8.52 -3.48 19.34
CA PRO A 750 9.79 -4.13 19.65
C PRO A 750 10.00 -4.42 21.14
N LEU A 751 9.24 -3.76 22.02
CA LEU A 751 9.38 -3.83 23.49
C LEU A 751 8.07 -4.19 24.21
N GLY A 752 6.97 -4.39 23.47
CA GLY A 752 5.64 -4.59 24.05
C GLY A 752 5.30 -6.07 24.25
N ASN A 753 4.73 -6.39 25.41
CA ASN A 753 3.95 -7.61 25.55
C ASN A 753 2.61 -7.40 24.84
N TYR A 754 2.13 -8.40 24.11
CA TYR A 754 0.80 -8.39 23.48
C TYR A 754 0.12 -9.74 23.67
N ASP A 755 -1.22 -9.78 23.67
CA ASP A 755 -1.96 -11.04 23.61
C ASP A 755 -1.67 -11.72 22.26
N ASN A 756 -1.08 -12.91 22.28
CA ASN A 756 -0.77 -13.73 21.11
C ASN A 756 -1.69 -14.97 21.01
N THR A 757 -2.80 -14.99 21.75
CA THR A 757 -3.82 -16.01 21.63
C THR A 757 -4.53 -15.91 20.27
N THR A 758 -5.26 -16.97 19.91
CA THR A 758 -6.15 -16.99 18.74
C THR A 758 -7.55 -17.26 19.23
N THR A 759 -8.48 -16.34 18.95
CA THR A 759 -9.90 -16.54 19.25
C THR A 759 -10.60 -17.26 18.10
N THR A 760 -11.61 -18.08 18.40
CA THR A 760 -12.30 -18.91 17.40
C THR A 760 -13.82 -18.92 17.56
N ALA A 761 -14.49 -19.01 16.42
CA ALA A 761 -15.93 -19.23 16.28
C ALA A 761 -16.17 -20.23 15.14
N ILE A 762 -17.38 -20.80 15.03
CA ILE A 762 -17.66 -21.89 14.09
C ILE A 762 -18.71 -21.45 13.06
N VAL A 763 -18.39 -21.55 11.78
CA VAL A 763 -19.38 -21.59 10.69
C VAL A 763 -19.85 -23.04 10.57
N GLN A 764 -21.13 -23.28 10.86
CA GLN A 764 -21.75 -24.61 10.92
C GLN A 764 -22.82 -24.73 9.84
N TYR A 765 -22.64 -25.62 8.87
CA TYR A 765 -23.65 -25.86 7.85
C TYR A 765 -24.86 -26.61 8.44
N LYS A 766 -26.07 -26.36 7.92
CA LYS A 766 -27.24 -27.21 8.21
C LYS A 766 -27.22 -28.48 7.37
N GLY A 767 -27.77 -29.56 7.92
CA GLY A 767 -27.99 -30.82 7.22
C GLY A 767 -27.53 -32.04 8.01
N TYR A 768 -27.69 -33.22 7.42
CA TYR A 768 -27.22 -34.49 7.97
C TYR A 768 -25.86 -34.84 7.36
N TYR A 769 -24.79 -34.67 8.13
CA TYR A 769 -23.43 -35.03 7.74
C TYR A 769 -22.60 -35.42 8.98
N THR A 770 -21.60 -36.27 8.80
CA THR A 770 -20.59 -36.54 9.84
C THR A 770 -19.59 -35.39 9.85
N SER A 771 -19.61 -34.55 10.89
CA SER A 771 -18.66 -33.44 11.03
C SER A 771 -17.24 -33.96 11.21
N SER A 772 -16.28 -33.41 10.47
CA SER A 772 -14.86 -33.63 10.79
C SER A 772 -14.48 -32.75 11.99
N LEU A 773 -14.20 -33.37 13.14
CA LEU A 773 -13.76 -32.69 14.35
C LEU A 773 -12.28 -33.02 14.63
N PRO A 774 -11.45 -32.04 15.01
CA PRO A 774 -11.75 -30.61 15.09
C PRO A 774 -11.96 -29.97 13.69
N PRO A 775 -12.71 -28.86 13.58
CA PRO A 775 -12.75 -28.06 12.35
C PRO A 775 -11.35 -27.59 11.95
N SER A 776 -11.10 -27.43 10.65
CA SER A 776 -9.82 -26.86 10.19
C SER A 776 -9.73 -25.37 10.55
N LEU A 777 -8.59 -24.94 11.10
CA LEU A 777 -8.27 -23.52 11.25
C LEU A 777 -8.03 -22.87 9.87
N PRO A 778 -8.34 -21.57 9.71
CA PRO A 778 -7.91 -20.81 8.53
C PRO A 778 -6.39 -20.55 8.56
N HIS A 779 -5.84 -20.21 7.40
CA HIS A 779 -4.51 -19.58 7.34
C HIS A 779 -4.64 -18.10 7.74
N LEU A 780 -3.97 -17.71 8.81
CA LEU A 780 -3.82 -16.32 9.24
C LEU A 780 -2.38 -15.86 8.94
N PRO A 781 -2.17 -14.65 8.38
CA PRO A 781 -0.84 -14.07 8.21
C PRO A 781 -0.05 -14.01 9.52
N GLY A 782 1.28 -13.98 9.44
CA GLY A 782 2.15 -13.87 10.63
C GLY A 782 1.79 -12.64 11.47
N TYR A 783 1.92 -12.70 12.80
CA TYR A 783 1.51 -11.59 13.67
C TYR A 783 2.25 -10.28 13.34
N ASN A 784 3.47 -10.35 12.81
CA ASN A 784 4.28 -9.22 12.38
C ASN A 784 4.26 -8.96 10.86
N ASP A 785 3.34 -9.59 10.12
CA ASP A 785 3.27 -9.51 8.66
C ASP A 785 2.72 -8.15 8.19
N THR A 786 3.61 -7.16 8.18
CA THR A 786 3.34 -5.79 7.74
C THR A 786 2.92 -5.75 6.27
N ASN A 787 3.46 -6.65 5.44
CA ASN A 787 3.11 -6.73 4.03
C ASN A 787 1.67 -7.20 3.85
N ALA A 788 1.22 -8.24 4.57
CA ALA A 788 -0.18 -8.67 4.55
C ALA A 788 -1.14 -7.55 4.97
N THR A 789 -0.79 -6.78 6.01
CA THR A 789 -1.56 -5.61 6.44
C THR A 789 -1.70 -4.58 5.32
N VAL A 790 -0.58 -4.13 4.74
CA VAL A 790 -0.54 -3.15 3.64
C VAL A 790 -1.25 -3.64 2.37
N HIS A 791 -1.05 -4.91 2.02
CA HIS A 791 -1.61 -5.57 0.85
C HIS A 791 -3.15 -5.61 0.88
N PHE A 792 -3.74 -5.61 2.08
CA PHE A 792 -5.17 -5.44 2.29
C PHE A 792 -5.58 -3.95 2.32
N THR A 793 -5.05 -3.16 3.26
CA THR A 793 -5.51 -1.78 3.51
C THR A 793 -5.30 -0.87 2.31
N GLY A 794 -4.14 -0.98 1.64
CA GLY A 794 -3.79 -0.19 0.45
C GLY A 794 -4.63 -0.49 -0.80
N ARG A 795 -5.56 -1.45 -0.75
CA ARG A 795 -6.51 -1.75 -1.83
C ARG A 795 -7.96 -1.37 -1.55
N LEU A 796 -8.29 -0.91 -0.34
CA LEU A 796 -9.61 -0.38 -0.05
C LEU A 796 -9.85 0.90 -0.87
N ARG A 797 -11.04 1.00 -1.47
CA ARG A 797 -11.49 2.13 -2.30
C ARG A 797 -12.97 2.38 -2.09
N SER A 798 -13.38 3.64 -2.09
CA SER A 798 -14.81 4.01 -2.06
C SER A 798 -15.53 3.46 -3.29
N LEU A 799 -16.80 3.08 -3.12
CA LEU A 799 -17.65 2.57 -4.21
C LEU A 799 -17.68 3.54 -5.41
N GLY A 800 -17.98 4.82 -5.16
CA GLY A 800 -17.79 5.90 -6.12
C GLY A 800 -18.72 5.84 -7.33
N ASP A 801 -19.98 5.43 -7.13
CA ASP A 801 -21.02 5.43 -8.16
C ASP A 801 -21.94 6.67 -8.07
N ALA A 802 -23.02 6.70 -8.85
CA ALA A 802 -23.94 7.83 -8.91
C ALA A 802 -24.85 7.97 -7.67
N GLU A 803 -25.12 6.87 -6.94
CA GLU A 803 -25.90 6.87 -5.69
C GLU A 803 -24.97 7.11 -4.47
N HIS A 804 -23.68 6.78 -4.62
CA HIS A 804 -22.64 6.84 -3.58
C HIS A 804 -21.40 7.64 -4.05
N PRO A 805 -21.55 8.96 -4.32
CA PRO A 805 -20.50 9.78 -4.94
C PRO A 805 -19.31 10.05 -4.00
N CYS A 806 -18.09 9.87 -4.52
CA CYS A 806 -16.84 10.15 -3.81
C CYS A 806 -16.44 11.64 -3.96
N ASN A 807 -16.87 12.49 -3.04
CA ASN A 807 -16.68 13.94 -3.09
C ASN A 807 -15.38 14.40 -2.41
N VAL A 808 -14.24 13.93 -2.92
CA VAL A 808 -12.90 14.22 -2.35
C VAL A 808 -12.57 15.72 -2.46
N PRO A 809 -12.23 16.42 -1.35
CA PRO A 809 -11.72 17.79 -1.44
C PRO A 809 -10.41 17.83 -2.26
N LEU A 810 -10.37 18.66 -3.31
CA LEU A 810 -9.21 18.79 -4.20
C LEU A 810 -8.24 19.91 -3.81
N SER A 811 -8.75 21.01 -3.25
CA SER A 811 -7.96 22.17 -2.78
C SER A 811 -8.13 22.36 -1.28
N MET A 812 -7.01 22.46 -0.55
CA MET A 812 -6.99 22.51 0.92
C MET A 812 -6.83 23.95 1.42
N SER A 813 -7.77 24.44 2.22
CA SER A 813 -7.61 25.68 2.98
C SER A 813 -6.75 25.47 4.23
N THR A 814 -6.63 24.24 4.72
CA THR A 814 -5.89 23.90 5.93
C THR A 814 -5.12 22.62 5.73
N LYS A 815 -3.81 22.65 6.00
CA LYS A 815 -2.93 21.49 5.98
C LYS A 815 -2.31 21.31 7.36
N LEU A 816 -2.37 20.08 7.86
CA LEU A 816 -1.93 19.69 9.19
C LEU A 816 -0.96 18.52 9.04
N ILE A 817 0.12 18.53 9.81
CA ILE A 817 1.05 17.39 9.96
C ILE A 817 1.11 17.09 11.45
N TYR A 818 0.66 15.89 11.80
CA TYR A 818 0.47 15.40 13.15
C TYR A 818 1.40 14.20 13.37
N ILE A 819 2.49 14.46 14.09
CA ILE A 819 3.44 13.44 14.52
C ILE A 819 2.84 12.69 15.69
N ILE A 820 2.73 11.37 15.57
CA ILE A 820 2.13 10.49 16.57
C ILE A 820 3.26 9.68 17.21
N SER A 821 3.42 9.85 18.52
CA SER A 821 4.57 9.30 19.23
C SER A 821 4.18 8.62 20.52
N MET A 822 4.84 7.48 20.75
CA MET A 822 5.09 6.97 22.08
C MET A 822 6.16 7.84 22.74
N ASN A 823 5.99 8.13 24.02
CA ASN A 823 6.76 9.11 24.79
C ASN A 823 6.99 8.60 26.21
N THR A 824 7.76 9.38 26.99
CA THR A 824 7.98 9.12 28.41
C THR A 824 7.86 10.41 29.25
N PHE A 825 7.60 10.24 30.54
CA PHE A 825 7.75 11.26 31.56
C PHE A 825 8.73 10.81 32.65
N PRO A 826 9.58 11.70 33.18
CA PRO A 826 10.48 11.37 34.28
C PRO A 826 9.68 11.03 35.55
N CYS A 827 10.15 10.04 36.30
CA CYS A 827 9.64 9.70 37.62
C CYS A 827 10.66 10.07 38.70
N ALA A 828 10.17 10.34 39.92
CA ALA A 828 11.05 10.57 41.06
C ALA A 828 11.99 9.37 41.27
N ASP A 829 13.29 9.64 41.42
CA ASP A 829 14.35 8.66 41.64
C ASP A 829 14.40 7.49 40.63
N ASN A 830 13.87 7.69 39.40
CA ASN A 830 13.71 6.65 38.38
C ASN A 830 12.95 5.41 38.87
N SER A 831 12.01 5.60 39.81
CA SER A 831 11.25 4.53 40.48
C SER A 831 10.16 3.86 39.64
N CYS A 832 9.87 4.38 38.44
CA CYS A 832 8.88 3.80 37.56
C CYS A 832 9.42 2.57 36.81
N THR A 833 8.49 1.74 36.36
CA THR A 833 8.80 0.44 35.71
C THR A 833 8.77 0.49 34.18
N GLY A 834 8.48 1.65 33.60
CA GLY A 834 8.63 1.90 32.16
C GLY A 834 10.10 2.07 31.73
N PRO A 835 10.35 2.33 30.44
CA PRO A 835 11.69 2.35 29.86
C PRO A 835 12.63 3.30 30.60
N ASN A 836 13.86 2.85 30.89
CA ASN A 836 14.87 3.63 31.61
C ASN A 836 14.42 4.22 32.97
N GLY A 837 13.45 3.59 33.65
CA GLY A 837 12.94 4.08 34.95
C GLY A 837 11.90 5.21 34.85
N THR A 838 11.35 5.42 33.65
CA THR A 838 10.38 6.49 33.35
C THR A 838 8.95 5.96 33.32
N GLN A 839 7.96 6.86 33.28
CA GLN A 839 6.55 6.53 33.03
C GLN A 839 6.26 6.63 31.53
N PHE A 840 5.58 5.64 30.96
CA PHE A 840 5.05 5.74 29.58
C PHE A 840 4.09 6.91 29.42
N SER A 841 4.18 7.57 28.26
CA SER A 841 3.21 8.55 27.80
C SER A 841 3.04 8.47 26.28
N ALA A 842 2.16 9.29 25.73
CA ALA A 842 1.92 9.39 24.30
C ALA A 842 1.57 10.82 23.92
N SER A 843 1.74 11.19 22.65
CA SER A 843 1.43 12.54 22.20
C SER A 843 1.06 12.66 20.73
N ILE A 844 0.39 13.77 20.40
CA ILE A 844 0.28 14.29 19.04
C ILE A 844 1.04 15.63 18.97
N ASN A 845 1.97 15.77 18.01
CA ASN A 845 2.84 16.94 17.85
C ASN A 845 3.59 17.35 19.14
N ASN A 846 4.04 16.35 19.90
CA ASN A 846 4.72 16.49 21.19
C ASN A 846 3.87 17.13 22.33
N ILE A 847 2.54 17.13 22.18
CA ILE A 847 1.59 17.47 23.23
C ILE A 847 0.89 16.18 23.69
N SER A 848 1.14 15.78 24.93
CA SER A 848 0.40 14.71 25.60
C SER A 848 -0.85 15.34 26.20
N PHE A 849 -2.01 14.92 25.71
CA PHE A 849 -3.30 15.47 26.10
C PHE A 849 -3.57 15.24 27.59
N GLN A 850 -4.22 16.21 28.22
CA GLN A 850 -4.75 16.07 29.57
C GLN A 850 -6.24 16.39 29.55
N SER A 851 -7.07 15.44 29.99
CA SER A 851 -8.50 15.69 30.17
C SER A 851 -8.72 16.79 31.21
N PRO A 852 -9.53 17.82 30.91
CA PRO A 852 -9.89 18.84 31.88
C PRO A 852 -10.95 18.33 32.86
N THR A 853 -11.26 19.10 33.91
CA THR A 853 -12.35 18.79 34.87
C THR A 853 -13.71 19.38 34.47
N ILE A 854 -13.73 20.33 33.53
CA ILE A 854 -14.93 20.87 32.88
C ILE A 854 -14.85 20.46 31.41
N ASP A 855 -15.93 19.93 30.85
CA ASP A 855 -15.90 19.46 29.48
C ASP A 855 -15.66 20.59 28.46
N ILE A 856 -14.87 20.31 27.42
CA ILE A 856 -14.42 21.30 26.44
C ILE A 856 -15.60 21.92 25.68
N LEU A 857 -16.67 21.17 25.42
CA LEU A 857 -17.87 21.65 24.75
C LEU A 857 -18.65 22.68 25.60
N LYS A 858 -18.88 22.39 26.89
CA LYS A 858 -19.44 23.34 27.88
C LYS A 858 -18.55 24.56 28.01
N ALA A 859 -17.24 24.39 28.09
CA ALA A 859 -16.29 25.49 28.17
C ALA A 859 -16.32 26.38 26.92
N TYR A 860 -16.37 25.78 25.73
CA TYR A 860 -16.49 26.50 24.46
C TYR A 860 -17.83 27.26 24.35
N TYR A 861 -18.94 26.59 24.64
CA TYR A 861 -20.29 27.14 24.46
C TYR A 861 -20.61 28.27 25.46
N TYR A 862 -20.16 28.15 26.71
CA TYR A 862 -20.33 29.17 27.75
C TYR A 862 -19.12 30.12 27.88
N ASN A 863 -18.12 30.00 27.00
CA ASN A 863 -16.91 30.83 26.97
C ASN A 863 -16.16 30.86 28.33
N ILE A 864 -15.98 29.69 28.94
CA ILE A 864 -15.30 29.49 30.23
C ILE A 864 -13.79 29.51 30.01
N SER A 865 -13.11 30.52 30.55
CA SER A 865 -11.65 30.67 30.45
C SER A 865 -10.89 29.65 31.31
N GLY A 866 -9.72 29.20 30.83
CA GLY A 866 -8.79 28.39 31.61
C GLY A 866 -8.96 26.87 31.52
N VAL A 867 -9.95 26.39 30.75
CA VAL A 867 -10.21 24.96 30.55
C VAL A 867 -9.30 24.34 29.47
N TYR A 868 -9.03 25.08 28.39
CA TYR A 868 -8.19 24.62 27.28
C TYR A 868 -7.44 25.79 26.62
N GLY A 869 -6.33 25.47 25.95
CA GLY A 869 -5.61 26.37 25.04
C GLY A 869 -6.00 26.16 23.58
N ASP A 870 -5.97 27.21 22.76
CA ASP A 870 -6.33 27.18 21.32
C ASP A 870 -5.13 27.06 20.38
N LYS A 871 -3.94 26.71 20.92
CA LYS A 871 -2.65 26.83 20.23
C LYS A 871 -2.10 25.49 19.77
N PHE A 872 -2.96 24.49 19.55
CA PHE A 872 -2.52 23.21 19.00
C PHE A 872 -1.86 23.40 17.62
N PRO A 873 -0.59 22.95 17.45
CA PRO A 873 0.22 23.35 16.33
C PRO A 873 -0.19 22.62 15.03
N SER A 874 -0.23 23.37 13.92
CA SER A 874 -0.57 22.81 12.60
C SER A 874 0.47 21.83 12.06
N ILE A 875 1.73 22.00 12.46
CA ILE A 875 2.88 21.21 12.04
C ILE A 875 3.75 20.97 13.28
N PRO A 876 4.56 19.89 13.34
CA PRO A 876 5.49 19.72 14.43
C PRO A 876 6.41 20.93 14.58
N LYS A 877 6.60 21.38 15.83
CA LYS A 877 7.59 22.41 16.17
C LYS A 877 9.03 21.86 16.09
N MET A 878 9.17 20.55 16.24
CA MET A 878 10.43 19.81 16.30
C MET A 878 10.44 18.81 15.14
N VAL A 879 11.38 18.98 14.21
CA VAL A 879 11.49 18.14 13.01
C VAL A 879 12.80 17.37 13.09
N TYR A 880 12.69 16.05 13.07
CA TYR A 880 13.78 15.08 13.07
C TYR A 880 13.43 13.96 12.08
N ASP A 881 14.29 12.96 11.94
CA ASP A 881 13.93 11.73 11.23
C ASP A 881 12.99 10.90 12.12
N PHE A 882 11.68 11.04 11.88
CA PHE A 882 10.62 10.41 12.65
C PHE A 882 10.71 8.88 12.61
N THR A 883 11.22 8.34 11.50
CA THR A 883 11.34 6.91 11.20
C THR A 883 12.77 6.37 11.36
N SER A 884 13.68 7.12 11.97
CA SER A 884 15.02 6.63 12.34
C SER A 884 14.89 5.39 13.24
N GLU A 885 15.71 4.36 13.01
CA GLU A 885 15.80 3.18 13.89
C GLU A 885 16.29 3.57 15.30
N TYR A 886 17.16 4.59 15.38
CA TYR A 886 17.73 5.12 16.61
C TYR A 886 17.36 6.61 16.77
N PRO A 887 16.13 6.94 17.18
CA PRO A 887 15.73 8.32 17.39
C PRO A 887 16.37 8.89 18.68
N PRO A 888 16.84 10.15 18.68
CA PRO A 888 17.50 10.75 19.85
C PRO A 888 16.64 10.73 21.12
N LEU A 889 17.25 10.36 22.25
CA LEU A 889 16.58 10.28 23.56
C LEU A 889 15.93 11.61 23.99
N GLU A 890 16.52 12.74 23.58
CA GLU A 890 15.99 14.08 23.84
C GLU A 890 14.57 14.33 23.28
N TYR A 891 14.11 13.52 22.31
CA TYR A 891 12.78 13.64 21.71
C TYR A 891 11.73 12.72 22.35
N GLN A 892 12.11 11.86 23.31
CA GLN A 892 11.17 10.96 23.98
C GLN A 892 10.24 11.70 24.96
N MET A 893 10.66 12.83 25.53
CA MET A 893 9.85 13.60 26.47
C MET A 893 8.84 14.52 25.76
N SER A 894 7.56 14.32 26.06
CA SER A 894 6.46 15.17 25.58
C SER A 894 6.09 16.27 26.58
N ARG A 895 5.23 17.21 26.15
CA ARG A 895 4.68 18.27 27.01
C ARG A 895 3.21 17.97 27.32
N LYS A 896 2.86 17.84 28.59
CA LYS A 896 1.46 17.75 29.06
C LYS A 896 0.68 19.03 28.69
N GLY A 897 -0.57 18.90 28.23
CA GLY A 897 -1.49 20.04 28.12
C GLY A 897 -2.79 19.80 27.34
N THR A 898 -3.85 20.50 27.75
CA THR A 898 -5.18 20.49 27.11
C THR A 898 -5.22 21.54 25.99
N GLU A 899 -4.80 21.16 24.77
CA GLU A 899 -4.71 22.08 23.63
C GLU A 899 -5.59 21.62 22.47
N VAL A 900 -6.43 22.51 21.96
CA VAL A 900 -7.40 22.26 20.89
C VAL A 900 -7.01 22.96 19.59
N ARG A 901 -7.51 22.44 18.48
CA ARG A 901 -7.37 23.05 17.16
C ARG A 901 -8.69 23.66 16.70
N VAL A 902 -8.74 25.00 16.67
CA VAL A 902 -9.90 25.71 16.10
C VAL A 902 -9.84 25.68 14.57
N LEU A 903 -10.98 25.37 13.94
CA LEU A 903 -11.20 25.38 12.49
C LEU A 903 -12.40 26.26 12.15
N GLU A 904 -12.30 26.97 11.02
CA GLU A 904 -13.43 27.72 10.47
C GLU A 904 -14.41 26.78 9.76
N TYR A 905 -15.72 27.06 9.88
CA TYR A 905 -16.77 26.30 9.22
C TYR A 905 -16.50 26.15 7.72
N ASN A 906 -16.77 24.96 7.18
CA ASN A 906 -16.66 24.62 5.76
C ASN A 906 -15.23 24.60 5.19
N SER A 907 -14.19 24.76 6.03
CA SER A 907 -12.79 24.62 5.62
C SER A 907 -12.48 23.21 5.11
N THR A 908 -11.60 23.10 4.12
CA THR A 908 -11.09 21.83 3.59
C THR A 908 -9.76 21.51 4.25
N VAL A 909 -9.72 20.37 4.94
CA VAL A 909 -8.63 19.99 5.83
C VAL A 909 -7.94 18.73 5.31
N GLU A 910 -6.62 18.81 5.20
CA GLU A 910 -5.73 17.66 5.00
C GLU A 910 -4.94 17.45 6.28
N ILE A 911 -5.01 16.25 6.86
CA ILE A 911 -4.16 15.83 7.98
C ILE A 911 -3.22 14.76 7.45
N VAL A 912 -1.93 14.93 7.69
CA VAL A 912 -0.94 13.86 7.55
C VAL A 912 -0.58 13.39 8.94
N PHE A 913 -0.98 12.17 9.25
CA PHE A 913 -0.53 11.42 10.41
C PHE A 913 0.84 10.80 10.09
N GLN A 914 1.83 11.00 10.95
CA GLN A 914 3.18 10.44 10.80
C GLN A 914 3.50 9.64 12.06
N GLY A 915 3.67 8.32 11.92
CA GLY A 915 4.19 7.46 12.97
C GLY A 915 5.67 7.72 13.24
N THR A 916 6.12 7.28 14.42
CA THR A 916 7.51 7.43 14.88
C THR A 916 8.02 6.16 15.55
N ASN A 917 9.34 5.96 15.55
CA ASN A 917 10.01 4.90 16.31
C ASN A 917 10.36 5.30 17.76
N LEU A 918 9.83 6.42 18.28
CA LEU A 918 10.17 6.86 19.63
C LEU A 918 9.75 5.83 20.69
N VAL A 919 10.63 5.60 21.67
CA VAL A 919 10.41 4.73 22.83
C VAL A 919 10.08 3.29 22.41
N ALA A 920 8.80 2.91 22.41
CA ALA A 920 8.28 1.62 21.97
C ALA A 920 7.30 1.87 20.82
N GLY A 921 7.82 2.41 19.72
CA GLY A 921 7.02 2.74 18.53
C GLY A 921 6.14 1.58 18.10
N THR A 922 4.94 1.88 17.61
CA THR A 922 3.98 0.90 17.15
C THR A 922 3.01 1.53 16.13
N HIS A 923 1.97 0.80 15.74
CA HIS A 923 0.93 1.28 14.85
C HIS A 923 -0.19 2.00 15.64
N HIS A 924 -0.83 2.98 15.00
CA HIS A 924 -1.80 3.85 15.67
C HIS A 924 -3.10 3.97 14.83
N PRO A 925 -4.20 3.29 15.18
CA PRO A 925 -5.51 3.54 14.58
C PRO A 925 -6.03 4.91 15.03
N MET A 926 -5.91 5.92 14.18
CA MET A 926 -6.40 7.26 14.47
C MET A 926 -7.88 7.38 14.11
N HIS A 927 -8.69 7.76 15.10
CA HIS A 927 -10.12 8.00 14.98
C HIS A 927 -10.42 9.51 15.05
N LEU A 928 -11.45 9.96 14.32
CA LEU A 928 -11.99 11.31 14.37
C LEU A 928 -13.51 11.28 14.59
N HIS A 929 -13.97 11.88 15.69
CA HIS A 929 -15.38 12.02 15.99
C HIS A 929 -16.06 13.03 15.03
N GLY A 930 -17.38 12.87 14.83
CA GLY A 930 -18.20 13.83 14.08
C GLY A 930 -17.97 13.90 12.57
N TYR A 931 -17.04 13.10 12.03
CA TYR A 931 -16.62 13.12 10.63
C TYR A 931 -16.23 11.73 10.13
N ASP A 932 -16.49 11.47 8.84
CA ASP A 932 -15.62 10.56 8.08
C ASP A 932 -14.59 11.40 7.31
N PHE A 933 -13.49 10.76 6.93
CA PHE A 933 -12.45 11.32 6.08
C PHE A 933 -12.11 10.39 4.92
N TYR A 934 -11.64 10.97 3.83
CA TYR A 934 -11.08 10.25 2.69
C TYR A 934 -9.62 9.92 2.97
N VAL A 935 -9.23 8.64 2.97
CA VAL A 935 -7.82 8.23 3.09
C VAL A 935 -7.14 8.37 1.74
N VAL A 936 -6.54 9.54 1.49
CA VAL A 936 -6.03 9.91 0.16
C VAL A 936 -4.63 9.38 -0.13
N GLY A 937 -3.84 9.03 0.88
CA GLY A 937 -2.51 8.47 0.67
C GLY A 937 -1.94 7.82 1.92
N TRP A 938 -0.91 7.00 1.73
CA TRP A 938 -0.11 6.41 2.79
C TRP A 938 1.28 6.08 2.25
N GLY A 939 2.23 5.83 3.13
CA GLY A 939 3.57 5.38 2.77
C GLY A 939 4.41 5.00 3.98
N PHE A 940 5.59 4.45 3.73
CA PHE A 940 6.63 4.25 4.74
C PHE A 940 7.67 5.39 4.69
N GLY A 941 8.43 5.53 5.78
CA GLY A 941 9.38 6.62 6.01
C GLY A 941 8.70 7.94 6.44
N ASN A 942 9.46 9.02 6.31
CA ASN A 942 8.99 10.38 6.56
C ASN A 942 8.18 10.93 5.38
N PHE A 943 7.05 11.57 5.64
CA PHE A 943 6.22 12.22 4.63
C PHE A 943 6.93 13.38 3.92
N ASP A 944 7.11 13.28 2.60
CA ASP A 944 7.58 14.37 1.74
C ASP A 944 6.39 15.14 1.15
N LYS A 945 6.11 16.30 1.75
CA LYS A 945 5.08 17.27 1.33
C LYS A 945 5.14 17.75 -0.13
N LYS A 946 6.20 17.45 -0.89
CA LYS A 946 6.34 17.73 -2.33
C LYS A 946 6.15 16.48 -3.19
N ARG A 947 6.63 15.31 -2.76
CA ARG A 947 6.58 14.06 -3.54
C ARG A 947 5.30 13.27 -3.27
N ASP A 948 4.91 13.12 -2.01
CA ASP A 948 3.83 12.22 -1.60
C ASP A 948 2.43 12.67 -2.01
N PRO A 949 2.08 13.97 -1.97
CA PRO A 949 0.81 14.45 -2.53
C PRO A 949 0.62 14.18 -4.03
N LEU A 950 1.71 13.92 -4.78
CA LEU A 950 1.62 13.49 -6.19
C LEU A 950 1.11 12.06 -6.34
N ARG A 951 1.17 11.26 -5.26
CA ARG A 951 0.78 9.85 -5.18
C ARG A 951 -0.64 9.63 -4.68
N TYR A 952 -1.34 10.69 -4.28
CA TYR A 952 -2.64 10.58 -3.61
C TYR A 952 -3.72 10.04 -4.55
N ASN A 953 -4.53 9.11 -4.03
CA ASN A 953 -5.81 8.76 -4.62
C ASN A 953 -6.81 9.91 -4.36
N LEU A 954 -7.05 10.72 -5.39
CA LEU A 954 -8.04 11.80 -5.39
C LEU A 954 -9.29 11.46 -6.22
N VAL A 955 -9.49 10.18 -6.55
CA VAL A 955 -10.59 9.68 -7.39
C VAL A 955 -11.56 8.82 -6.59
N ASP A 956 -11.07 7.78 -5.94
CA ASP A 956 -11.87 6.84 -5.13
C ASP A 956 -11.22 6.41 -3.80
N PRO A 957 -10.55 7.31 -3.04
CA PRO A 957 -10.00 6.99 -1.72
C PRO A 957 -11.10 6.46 -0.80
N PRO A 958 -10.84 5.44 0.05
CA PRO A 958 -11.85 4.92 0.94
C PRO A 958 -12.27 5.99 1.96
N ILE A 959 -13.58 6.07 2.22
CA ILE A 959 -14.17 6.88 3.28
C ILE A 959 -14.12 6.04 4.55
N GLN A 960 -13.49 6.57 5.60
CA GLN A 960 -13.32 5.89 6.88
C GLN A 960 -13.45 6.91 8.02
N ASN A 961 -13.76 6.45 9.23
CA ASN A 961 -13.67 7.26 10.44
C ASN A 961 -12.47 6.86 11.31
N THR A 962 -11.86 5.70 11.04
CA THR A 962 -10.68 5.21 11.76
C THR A 962 -9.65 4.62 10.79
N ILE A 963 -8.39 5.06 10.89
CA ILE A 963 -7.32 4.61 9.99
C ILE A 963 -6.04 4.23 10.73
N PHE A 964 -5.55 3.04 10.40
CA PHE A 964 -4.26 2.50 10.83
C PHE A 964 -3.10 3.35 10.28
N VAL A 965 -2.33 3.99 11.16
CA VAL A 965 -1.08 4.68 10.84
C VAL A 965 0.08 3.72 11.12
N PRO A 966 0.95 3.39 10.14
CA PRO A 966 2.10 2.53 10.36
C PRO A 966 3.15 3.21 11.27
N MET A 967 3.82 2.41 12.11
CA MET A 967 4.95 2.83 12.96
C MET A 967 6.02 3.61 12.17
N ASN A 968 6.55 2.96 11.14
CA ASN A 968 7.58 3.49 10.25
C ASN A 968 6.98 4.20 9.02
N GLY A 969 5.88 4.95 9.17
CA GLY A 969 5.18 5.51 8.01
C GLY A 969 4.18 6.61 8.32
N TRP A 970 3.41 6.96 7.29
CA TRP A 970 2.46 8.05 7.33
C TRP A 970 1.16 7.71 6.60
N VAL A 971 0.10 8.42 6.95
CA VAL A 971 -1.22 8.36 6.31
C VAL A 971 -1.75 9.79 6.14
N ALA A 972 -2.19 10.11 4.94
CA ALA A 972 -2.83 11.38 4.61
C ALA A 972 -4.34 11.20 4.47
N VAL A 973 -5.10 11.96 5.24
CA VAL A 973 -6.57 11.99 5.19
C VAL A 973 -7.09 13.38 4.81
N ARG A 974 -8.26 13.44 4.18
CA ARG A 974 -8.95 14.70 3.84
C ARG A 974 -10.40 14.69 4.26
N PHE A 975 -10.86 15.78 4.85
CA PHE A 975 -12.28 16.00 5.13
C PHE A 975 -12.64 17.49 4.96
N LYS A 976 -13.92 17.78 5.16
CA LYS A 976 -14.46 19.15 5.14
C LYS A 976 -15.05 19.43 6.51
N ALA A 977 -14.59 20.47 7.20
CA ALA A 977 -15.04 20.85 8.53
C ALA A 977 -16.42 21.54 8.50
N SER A 978 -17.44 20.83 8.01
CA SER A 978 -18.81 21.32 7.83
C SER A 978 -19.77 20.91 8.95
N ASN A 979 -19.25 20.46 10.09
CA ASN A 979 -20.02 20.04 11.25
C ASN A 979 -19.61 20.90 12.48
N PRO A 980 -20.37 21.96 12.82
CA PRO A 980 -20.01 22.88 13.90
C PRO A 980 -20.18 22.18 15.25
N GLY A 981 -19.12 22.24 16.07
CA GLY A 981 -19.05 21.48 17.30
C GLY A 981 -17.63 21.28 17.83
N VAL A 982 -17.53 20.49 18.89
CA VAL A 982 -16.28 20.07 19.52
C VAL A 982 -16.14 18.57 19.29
N TRP A 983 -15.06 18.16 18.63
CA TRP A 983 -14.90 16.80 18.10
C TRP A 983 -13.55 16.23 18.52
N PHE A 984 -13.56 15.07 19.17
CA PHE A 984 -12.35 14.41 19.64
C PHE A 984 -11.61 13.72 18.49
N MET A 985 -10.28 13.71 18.54
CA MET A 985 -9.43 12.95 17.63
C MET A 985 -8.33 12.26 18.44
N HIS A 986 -8.32 10.94 18.43
CA HIS A 986 -7.48 10.15 19.33
C HIS A 986 -6.99 8.85 18.68
N CYS A 987 -6.00 8.22 19.29
CA CYS A 987 -5.66 6.85 18.98
C CYS A 987 -6.69 5.90 19.61
N HIS A 988 -7.16 4.91 18.86
CA HIS A 988 -8.17 3.95 19.32
C HIS A 988 -7.58 2.76 20.10
N LEU A 989 -6.29 2.84 20.47
CA LEU A 989 -5.67 1.94 21.44
C LEU A 989 -5.76 2.56 22.82
N GLU A 990 -6.41 1.88 23.75
CA GLU A 990 -6.89 2.51 24.98
C GLU A 990 -5.75 2.98 25.89
N ARG A 991 -4.62 2.27 25.87
CA ARG A 991 -3.40 2.73 26.57
C ARG A 991 -2.87 4.05 26.00
N HIS A 992 -2.86 4.20 24.68
CA HIS A 992 -2.38 5.43 24.02
C HIS A 992 -3.31 6.62 24.30
N LEU A 993 -4.63 6.42 24.29
CA LEU A 993 -5.62 7.43 24.70
C LEU A 993 -5.38 7.84 26.15
N THR A 994 -5.29 6.87 27.07
CA THR A 994 -5.03 7.13 28.51
C THR A 994 -3.70 7.88 28.73
N TRP A 995 -2.71 7.66 27.87
CA TRP A 995 -1.41 8.31 27.88
C TRP A 995 -1.35 9.68 27.15
N GLY A 996 -2.45 10.13 26.54
CA GLY A 996 -2.59 11.45 25.96
C GLY A 996 -2.33 11.55 24.44
N MET A 997 -2.55 10.48 23.67
CA MET A 997 -2.40 10.46 22.21
C MET A 997 -3.59 11.11 21.47
N ASP A 998 -3.96 12.32 21.89
CA ASP A 998 -5.24 12.92 21.55
C ASP A 998 -5.14 14.43 21.26
N THR A 999 -6.16 14.96 20.60
CA THR A 999 -6.47 16.39 20.54
C THR A 999 -7.95 16.58 20.19
N VAL A 1000 -8.39 17.83 20.11
CA VAL A 1000 -9.79 18.20 19.89
C VAL A 1000 -9.87 19.23 18.77
N PHE A 1001 -10.76 19.01 17.81
CA PHE A 1001 -11.13 20.02 16.83
C PHE A 1001 -12.36 20.80 17.31
N ILE A 1002 -12.22 22.13 17.43
CA ILE A 1002 -13.37 23.03 17.59
C ILE A 1002 -13.70 23.60 16.22
N VAL A 1003 -14.80 23.17 15.62
CA VAL A 1003 -15.30 23.68 14.36
C VAL A 1003 -16.34 24.75 14.66
N LYS A 1004 -16.01 26.00 14.33
CA LYS A 1004 -16.88 27.15 14.56
C LYS A 1004 -18.21 27.05 13.81
N ASN A 1005 -19.19 27.83 14.26
CA ASN A 1005 -20.40 28.10 13.49
C ASN A 1005 -20.08 28.86 12.19
N GLY A 1006 -20.84 28.56 11.13
CA GLY A 1006 -20.87 29.35 9.89
C GLY A 1006 -21.84 30.53 9.97
N LYS A 1007 -22.26 31.04 8.81
CA LYS A 1007 -23.14 32.23 8.71
C LYS A 1007 -24.65 31.92 8.67
N HIS A 1008 -25.03 30.69 8.35
CA HIS A 1008 -26.44 30.30 8.12
C HIS A 1008 -26.98 29.43 9.28
N PRO A 1009 -28.30 29.29 9.43
CA PRO A 1009 -28.91 28.46 10.48
C PRO A 1009 -28.49 26.98 10.44
N GLU A 1010 -28.35 26.39 9.24
CA GLU A 1010 -27.82 25.02 9.07
C GLU A 1010 -26.32 24.91 9.37
N ALA A 1011 -25.64 26.03 9.59
CA ALA A 1011 -24.22 26.08 9.97
C ALA A 1011 -24.01 26.48 11.45
N GLN A 1012 -25.06 26.57 12.26
CA GLN A 1012 -24.94 26.75 13.71
C GLN A 1012 -24.95 25.39 14.43
N MET A 1013 -24.07 25.24 15.43
CA MET A 1013 -24.24 24.22 16.46
C MET A 1013 -25.57 24.44 17.20
N LEU A 1014 -26.29 23.36 17.47
CA LEU A 1014 -27.56 23.38 18.20
C LEU A 1014 -27.32 23.58 19.71
N PRO A 1015 -28.30 24.08 20.48
CA PRO A 1015 -28.17 24.27 21.93
C PRO A 1015 -28.10 22.93 22.70
N PRO A 1016 -27.54 22.93 23.92
CA PRO A 1016 -27.47 21.74 24.77
C PRO A 1016 -28.86 21.23 25.18
N PRO A 1017 -29.01 19.92 25.44
CA PRO A 1017 -30.17 19.41 26.17
C PRO A 1017 -30.18 19.94 27.61
N SER A 1018 -31.37 20.04 28.21
CA SER A 1018 -31.54 20.57 29.57
C SER A 1018 -31.07 19.61 30.68
N ASP A 1019 -30.87 18.33 30.36
CA ASP A 1019 -30.45 17.26 31.25
C ASP A 1019 -28.97 16.85 31.07
N MET A 1020 -28.11 17.73 30.54
CA MET A 1020 -26.66 17.50 30.47
C MET A 1020 -26.10 17.10 31.86
N PRO A 1021 -25.24 16.07 31.95
CA PRO A 1021 -24.58 15.71 33.20
C PRO A 1021 -23.74 16.87 33.75
N PRO A 1022 -23.78 17.12 35.07
CA PRO A 1022 -22.98 18.18 35.67
C PRO A 1022 -21.48 17.85 35.67
N CYS A 1023 -20.70 18.91 35.53
CA CYS A 1023 -19.39 19.09 36.14
C CYS A 1023 -19.58 20.24 37.14
#